data_AF-A0A4Q5NK39-F1
#
_entry.id   AF-A0A4Q5NK39-F1
#
_cell.length_a   1.000
_cell.length_b   1.000
_cell.length_c   1.000
_cell.angle_alpha   90.00
_cell.angle_beta   90.00
_cell.angle_gamma   90.00
#
_symmetry.space_group_name_H-M   'P 1'
#
loop_
_entity.id
_entity.type
_entity.pdbx_description
1 polymer ?
#
loop_
_entity_poly.entity_id
_entity_poly.type
_entity_poly.pdbx_seq_one_letter_code
_entity_poly.pdbx_strand_id
1 'polypeptide(L)'
;MPNPLTLLGDSLKAIATSQRLSFAPSTSGMAPSNAWLGSFPSGAKKDYGALVGDPLQNYVIAAAVNAVSLALPDAPPYLENLQDGRWVRIDDHPVLGFLRQPHEDLDDAEVWSLTSLYRLTRGEAFWILHLSDAGQPTEAVPCDPRRVRVIGTRDELISGYEITTEDGRLLPFPKQQVMHFRHLPDPNNMRRGWTPLSTGTRHLVGSNAASTYHTALLLNGAVSSWLISLRDSGQNNVTPEQFQTFIDAMRRKYSGTTETSGGIDGLSLPLDIHRMAYSPDEMAIDKLVNYYEQTLCCLTGVSKKLLDLGSDATYMNLREAISDFWERRLVPMRNKDARALTNQLLPLFGLSPAQWRVQFDFSNVPALQENQDALFVRWRDLYKAGGIDLYTLQTKIGLPTVPEEYKERFWGTPPKEEGEESPESIKGLGEALNRMFHRGKTTAETNSGSFAPFSFSDGHGNSTLERIREGLEKSDISKQQRDLYRARMHEVMSKMPPEARRLLDMNVKEFKFYKSLEHLGAAFNKDKLYGAYDKEIIHVDGGKTPEETAKHYAHELTHAFHGRYGTLIDNEKWKEAWRREAPRLRNCPPIWQNDPAEFWAGLGEHLYTGRHGFTPERFRSLCPMAYAYWSKLGLIPEESQ
;
A
#
# COMPACT_ATOMS: atom_id res chain seq x y z
N MET A 1 59.09 -9.87 -41.76
CA MET A 1 57.68 -9.63 -41.39
C MET A 1 57.66 -9.33 -39.90
N PRO A 2 57.12 -8.19 -39.44
CA PRO A 2 57.09 -7.88 -38.01
C PRO A 2 56.00 -8.70 -37.31
N ASN A 3 56.26 -9.03 -36.04
CA ASN A 3 55.47 -9.92 -35.19
C ASN A 3 54.06 -9.33 -34.92
N PRO A 4 52.96 -10.08 -35.14
CA PRO A 4 51.59 -9.57 -35.02
C PRO A 4 51.16 -9.11 -33.62
N LEU A 5 51.98 -9.34 -32.58
CA LEU A 5 51.69 -8.89 -31.21
C LEU A 5 52.06 -7.43 -30.93
N THR A 6 52.93 -6.80 -31.72
CA THR A 6 53.25 -5.36 -31.54
C THR A 6 52.19 -4.44 -32.14
N LEU A 7 51.48 -4.86 -33.19
CA LEU A 7 50.43 -4.05 -33.83
C LEU A 7 49.13 -3.93 -33.00
N LEU A 8 48.88 -4.89 -32.09
CA LEU A 8 47.73 -4.86 -31.18
C LEU A 8 47.95 -3.93 -29.97
N GLY A 9 49.20 -3.77 -29.51
CA GLY A 9 49.53 -2.91 -28.37
C GLY A 9 49.40 -1.41 -28.66
N ASP A 10 49.80 -0.98 -29.86
CA ASP A 10 49.75 0.42 -30.27
C ASP A 10 48.33 0.86 -30.69
N SER A 11 47.54 -0.05 -31.25
CA SER A 11 46.14 0.21 -31.62
C SER A 11 45.22 0.37 -30.40
N LEU A 12 45.48 -0.36 -29.31
CA LEU A 12 44.68 -0.25 -28.08
C LEU A 12 45.03 0.99 -27.25
N LYS A 13 46.28 1.48 -27.29
CA LYS A 13 46.66 2.76 -26.67
C LYS A 13 46.10 3.97 -27.43
N ALA A 14 45.93 3.88 -28.75
CA ALA A 14 45.33 4.92 -29.57
C ALA A 14 43.79 5.01 -29.40
N ILE A 15 43.10 3.92 -29.06
CA ILE A 15 41.65 3.92 -28.83
C ILE A 15 41.29 4.37 -27.40
N ALA A 16 42.20 4.16 -26.43
CA ALA A 16 41.98 4.58 -25.04
C ALA A 16 42.23 6.08 -24.77
N THR A 17 42.72 6.83 -25.76
CA THR A 17 43.03 8.26 -25.61
C THR A 17 42.21 9.07 -26.61
N SER A 18 41.19 9.78 -26.10
CA SER A 18 40.42 10.87 -26.76
C SER A 18 39.24 10.55 -27.70
N GLN A 19 38.33 9.65 -27.32
CA GLN A 19 36.92 9.85 -27.68
C GLN A 19 36.07 9.98 -26.41
N ARG A 20 36.21 11.12 -25.72
CA ARG A 20 35.13 11.56 -24.83
C ARG A 20 33.91 11.79 -25.72
N LEU A 21 32.81 11.11 -25.43
CA LEU A 21 31.51 11.33 -26.06
C LEU A 21 31.24 12.84 -26.07
N SER A 22 31.17 13.45 -27.26
CA SER A 22 30.92 14.88 -27.39
C SER A 22 29.45 15.16 -27.10
N PHE A 23 29.17 15.99 -26.09
CA PHE A 23 27.82 16.43 -25.78
C PHE A 23 27.46 17.66 -26.64
N ALA A 24 26.34 17.61 -27.36
CA ALA A 24 25.88 18.75 -28.14
C ALA A 24 25.61 19.97 -27.21
N PRO A 25 26.06 21.18 -27.56
CA PRO A 25 25.64 22.40 -26.88
C PRO A 25 24.20 22.72 -27.29
N SER A 26 23.28 22.84 -26.32
CA SER A 26 21.92 23.28 -26.61
C SER A 26 21.87 24.81 -26.59
N THR A 27 21.84 25.42 -27.77
CA THR A 27 21.42 26.80 -27.94
C THR A 27 19.89 26.85 -27.98
N SER A 28 19.25 27.01 -26.82
CA SER A 28 17.86 27.47 -26.77
C SER A 28 17.68 28.38 -25.56
N GLY A 29 17.88 29.68 -25.81
CA GLY A 29 17.29 30.72 -24.96
C GLY A 29 15.79 30.74 -25.23
N MET A 30 15.00 30.29 -24.26
CA MET A 30 13.58 30.62 -24.17
C MET A 30 13.24 30.94 -22.71
N ALA A 31 12.42 31.98 -22.55
CA ALA A 31 11.89 32.55 -21.32
C ALA A 31 11.19 31.51 -20.41
N PRO A 32 10.87 31.82 -19.14
CA PRO A 32 10.37 30.86 -18.16
C PRO A 32 8.96 30.43 -18.56
N SER A 33 8.91 29.37 -19.36
CA SER A 33 7.71 28.67 -19.77
C SER A 33 7.92 27.20 -19.41
N ASN A 34 6.83 26.45 -19.26
CA ASN A 34 6.72 25.08 -18.72
C ASN A 34 7.48 23.98 -19.52
N ALA A 35 8.62 24.32 -20.13
CA ALA A 35 9.48 23.47 -20.96
C ALA A 35 10.03 22.23 -20.25
N TRP A 36 9.92 22.15 -18.91
CA TRP A 36 10.26 20.93 -18.16
C TRP A 36 9.26 19.77 -18.39
N LEU A 37 8.02 20.04 -18.81
CA LEU A 37 7.05 19.04 -19.28
C LEU A 37 7.09 18.85 -20.83
N GLY A 38 8.03 19.51 -21.51
CA GLY A 38 7.97 19.86 -22.93
C GLY A 38 8.30 18.76 -23.95
N SER A 39 8.25 17.47 -23.61
CA SER A 39 8.16 16.44 -24.65
C SER A 39 6.70 16.15 -24.93
N PHE A 40 6.17 16.81 -25.97
CA PHE A 40 4.82 16.59 -26.46
C PHE A 40 4.57 15.10 -26.67
N PRO A 41 3.61 14.45 -25.97
CA PRO A 41 3.19 13.13 -26.37
C PRO A 41 2.65 13.21 -27.80
N SER A 42 3.31 12.48 -28.71
CA SER A 42 2.93 12.33 -30.12
C SER A 42 1.40 12.25 -30.28
N GLY A 43 0.83 13.15 -31.08
CA GLY A 43 -0.60 13.19 -31.40
C GLY A 43 -1.50 14.11 -30.54
N ALA A 44 -0.96 14.87 -29.58
CA ALA A 44 -1.73 15.88 -28.86
C ALA A 44 -1.93 17.17 -29.68
N LYS A 45 -3.19 17.62 -29.85
CA LYS A 45 -3.52 18.95 -30.42
C LYS A 45 -3.49 20.09 -29.38
N LYS A 46 -3.36 19.77 -28.09
CA LYS A 46 -3.37 20.73 -26.96
C LYS A 46 -2.08 20.61 -26.16
N ASP A 47 -1.58 21.76 -25.67
CA ASP A 47 -0.47 21.81 -24.72
C ASP A 47 -0.97 21.45 -23.31
N TYR A 48 -0.79 20.18 -22.93
CA TYR A 48 -1.16 19.72 -21.60
C TYR A 48 -0.22 20.24 -20.51
N GLY A 49 1.02 20.63 -20.83
CA GLY A 49 1.96 21.18 -19.85
C GLY A 49 1.54 22.57 -19.36
N ALA A 50 0.96 23.39 -20.25
CA ALA A 50 0.33 24.65 -19.86
C ALA A 50 -0.94 24.42 -19.03
N LEU A 51 -1.75 23.40 -19.36
CA LEU A 51 -3.02 23.11 -18.69
C LEU A 51 -2.87 22.51 -17.28
N VAL A 52 -1.77 21.81 -16.98
CA VAL A 52 -1.51 21.29 -15.63
C VAL A 52 -1.32 22.42 -14.63
N GLY A 53 -0.68 23.52 -15.04
CA GLY A 53 -0.24 24.57 -14.10
C GLY A 53 0.88 24.06 -13.19
N ASP A 54 0.79 24.33 -11.89
CA ASP A 54 1.71 23.81 -10.89
C ASP A 54 1.23 22.44 -10.36
N PRO A 55 2.01 21.35 -10.54
CA PRO A 55 1.66 20.03 -10.02
C PRO A 55 1.40 19.99 -8.51
N LEU A 56 1.97 20.91 -7.73
CA LEU A 56 1.76 20.99 -6.28
C LEU A 56 0.32 21.37 -5.90
N GLN A 57 -0.44 21.98 -6.80
CA GLN A 57 -1.85 22.32 -6.56
C GLN A 57 -2.77 21.09 -6.68
N ASN A 58 -2.25 19.95 -7.13
CA ASN A 58 -3.00 18.70 -7.13
C ASN A 58 -2.85 18.00 -5.77
N TYR A 59 -3.98 17.71 -5.11
CA TYR A 59 -4.00 17.15 -3.75
C TYR A 59 -3.30 15.79 -3.63
N VAL A 60 -3.33 14.94 -4.67
CA VAL A 60 -2.65 13.63 -4.65
C VAL A 60 -1.15 13.83 -4.63
N ILE A 61 -0.64 14.78 -5.42
CA ILE A 61 0.79 15.10 -5.47
C ILE A 61 1.23 15.76 -4.16
N ALA A 62 0.44 16.70 -3.63
CA ALA A 62 0.71 17.32 -2.35
C ALA A 62 0.76 16.27 -1.21
N ALA A 63 -0.20 15.33 -1.18
CA ALA A 63 -0.22 14.24 -0.20
C ALA A 63 1.00 13.31 -0.35
N ALA A 64 1.40 12.96 -1.57
CA ALA A 64 2.59 12.16 -1.83
C ALA A 64 3.89 12.86 -1.39
N VAL A 65 4.01 14.16 -1.66
CA VAL A 65 5.13 14.97 -1.18
C VAL A 65 5.16 14.98 0.35
N ASN A 66 4.02 15.24 1.00
CA ASN A 66 3.92 15.25 2.46
C ASN A 66 4.31 13.91 3.08
N ALA A 67 3.82 12.79 2.54
CA ALA A 67 4.15 11.45 3.02
C ALA A 67 5.66 11.15 2.92
N VAL A 68 6.32 11.60 1.84
CA VAL A 68 7.78 11.47 1.71
C VAL A 68 8.49 12.36 2.73
N SER A 69 8.11 13.63 2.82
CA SER A 69 8.71 14.63 3.71
C SER A 69 8.70 14.21 5.18
N LEU A 70 7.55 13.73 5.67
CA LEU A 70 7.40 13.31 7.07
C LEU A 70 8.26 12.08 7.43
N ALA A 71 8.63 11.26 6.44
CA ALA A 71 9.42 10.07 6.67
C ALA A 71 10.95 10.32 6.60
N LEU A 72 11.41 11.45 6.07
CA LEU A 72 12.85 11.71 5.90
C LEU A 72 13.64 11.80 7.21
N PRO A 73 13.12 12.44 8.29
CA PRO A 73 13.87 12.60 9.54
C PRO A 73 14.21 11.27 10.23
N ASP A 74 13.42 10.21 10.00
CA ASP A 74 13.64 8.88 10.60
C ASP A 74 14.93 8.18 10.11
N ALA A 75 15.58 8.74 9.07
CA ALA A 75 16.81 8.22 8.50
C ALA A 75 17.94 9.27 8.59
N PRO A 76 18.61 9.43 9.75
CA PRO A 76 19.67 10.42 9.93
C PRO A 76 20.96 10.04 9.17
N PRO A 77 21.74 11.03 8.68
CA PRO A 77 22.99 10.75 7.99
C PRO A 77 24.11 10.38 8.98
N TYR A 78 25.00 9.50 8.54
CA TYR A 78 26.26 9.20 9.21
C TYR A 78 27.40 9.08 8.18
N LEU A 79 28.64 9.15 8.65
CA LEU A 79 29.82 8.97 7.80
C LEU A 79 30.42 7.60 7.99
N GLU A 80 31.05 7.10 6.94
CA GLU A 80 31.95 5.96 7.01
C GLU A 80 33.29 6.29 6.39
N ASN A 81 34.35 5.85 7.06
CA ASN A 81 35.73 5.94 6.58
C ASN A 81 36.27 4.54 6.28
N LEU A 82 36.98 4.40 5.17
CA LEU A 82 37.60 3.14 4.78
C LEU A 82 38.95 2.98 5.52
N GLN A 83 38.97 2.08 6.49
CA GLN A 83 40.16 1.74 7.29
C GLN A 83 40.42 0.24 7.14
N ASP A 84 41.64 -0.14 6.77
CA ASP A 84 42.05 -1.54 6.59
C ASP A 84 41.07 -2.38 5.74
N GLY A 85 40.52 -1.77 4.68
CA GLY A 85 39.56 -2.40 3.77
C GLY A 85 38.14 -2.58 4.33
N ARG A 86 37.84 -2.01 5.50
CA ARG A 86 36.51 -2.03 6.13
C ARG A 86 35.98 -0.61 6.29
N TRP A 87 34.67 -0.46 6.09
CA TRP A 87 33.99 0.80 6.36
C TRP A 87 33.73 0.91 7.86
N VAL A 88 34.28 1.94 8.48
CA VAL A 88 34.14 2.24 9.91
C VAL A 88 33.24 3.46 10.05
N ARG A 89 32.18 3.33 10.84
CA ARG A 89 31.22 4.41 11.11
C ARG A 89 31.85 5.50 11.97
N ILE A 90 31.62 6.74 11.56
CA ILE A 90 32.05 7.97 12.23
C ILE A 90 30.79 8.81 12.47
N ASP A 91 30.45 9.01 13.74
CA ASP A 91 29.25 9.74 14.16
C ASP A 91 29.49 11.21 14.49
N ASP A 92 30.77 11.61 14.63
CA ASP A 92 31.17 12.99 14.91
C ASP A 92 32.13 13.51 13.83
N HIS A 93 31.66 14.47 13.04
CA HIS A 93 32.42 15.12 11.98
C HIS A 93 31.73 16.43 11.53
N PRO A 94 32.48 17.48 11.14
CA PRO A 94 31.90 18.75 10.67
C PRO A 94 30.86 18.64 9.55
N VAL A 95 31.03 17.66 8.65
CA VAL A 95 30.05 17.33 7.60
C VAL A 95 28.69 16.99 8.20
N LEU A 96 28.65 16.21 9.28
CA LEU A 96 27.41 15.84 9.93
C LEU A 96 26.80 17.03 10.68
N GLY A 97 27.63 17.94 11.20
CA GLY A 97 27.17 19.22 11.74
C GLY A 97 26.46 20.06 10.67
N PHE A 98 27.07 20.21 9.49
CA PHE A 98 26.47 20.90 8.35
C PHE A 98 25.17 20.23 7.88
N LEU A 99 25.11 18.89 7.82
CA LEU A 99 23.89 18.21 7.38
C LEU A 99 22.74 18.26 8.38
N ARG A 100 23.02 18.46 9.67
CA ARG A 100 21.99 18.67 10.71
C ARG A 100 21.46 20.11 10.75
N GLN A 101 22.27 21.07 10.33
CA GLN A 101 21.86 22.47 10.20
C GLN A 101 22.38 23.05 8.88
N PRO A 102 21.77 22.65 7.74
CA PRO A 102 22.23 23.07 6.42
C PRO A 102 21.95 24.55 6.12
N HIS A 103 21.02 25.18 6.83
CA HIS A 103 20.59 26.56 6.63
C HIS A 103 20.37 27.25 7.98
N GLU A 104 20.42 28.58 8.04
CA GLU A 104 20.19 29.33 9.28
C GLU A 104 18.70 29.30 9.68
N ASP A 105 17.82 29.69 8.76
CA ASP A 105 16.37 29.79 9.01
C ASP A 105 15.56 28.51 8.77
N LEU A 106 16.16 27.48 8.15
CA LEU A 106 15.45 26.23 7.81
C LEU A 106 16.12 25.07 8.53
N ASP A 107 15.31 24.18 9.11
CA ASP A 107 15.84 22.94 9.68
C ASP A 107 16.24 21.95 8.57
N ASP A 108 16.93 20.87 8.96
CA ASP A 108 17.36 19.84 8.02
C ASP A 108 16.17 19.13 7.35
N ALA A 109 15.09 18.90 8.09
CA ALA A 109 13.88 18.26 7.59
C ALA A 109 13.19 19.09 6.50
N GLU A 110 13.16 20.41 6.61
CA GLU A 110 12.63 21.37 5.65
C GLU A 110 13.48 21.39 4.38
N VAL A 111 14.80 21.45 4.51
CA VAL A 111 15.73 21.39 3.39
C VAL A 111 15.60 20.06 2.64
N TRP A 112 15.52 18.93 3.35
CA TRP A 112 15.30 17.62 2.74
C TRP A 112 13.91 17.47 2.14
N SER A 113 12.90 18.10 2.72
CA SER A 113 11.54 18.15 2.20
C SER A 113 11.46 18.89 0.88
N LEU A 114 12.05 20.09 0.78
CA LEU A 114 12.14 20.85 -0.47
C LEU A 114 12.93 20.07 -1.54
N THR A 115 14.00 19.40 -1.13
CA THR A 115 14.79 18.54 -2.03
C THR A 115 13.95 17.40 -2.62
N SER A 116 13.17 16.72 -1.77
CA SER A 116 12.32 15.60 -2.20
C SER A 116 11.12 16.08 -3.02
N LEU A 117 10.54 17.22 -2.64
CA LEU A 117 9.48 17.91 -3.37
C LEU A 117 9.93 18.24 -4.79
N TYR A 118 11.07 18.91 -4.97
CA TYR A 118 11.56 19.24 -6.31
C TYR A 118 11.97 18.00 -7.10
N ARG A 119 12.60 16.99 -6.48
CA ARG A 119 12.93 15.75 -7.20
C ARG A 119 11.68 14.98 -7.65
N LEU A 120 10.65 14.90 -6.82
CA LEU A 120 9.41 14.20 -7.16
C LEU A 120 8.65 14.95 -8.24
N THR A 121 8.47 16.26 -8.04
CA THR A 121 7.65 17.09 -8.91
C THR A 121 8.35 17.53 -10.17
N ARG A 122 9.68 17.69 -10.18
CA ARG A 122 10.47 18.26 -11.28
C ARG A 122 11.62 17.35 -11.74
N GLY A 123 11.80 16.17 -11.15
CA GLY A 123 12.85 15.23 -11.56
C GLY A 123 14.25 15.56 -11.07
N GLU A 124 14.46 16.73 -10.46
CA GLU A 124 15.73 17.15 -9.88
C GLU A 124 15.54 18.19 -8.78
N ALA A 125 16.56 18.38 -7.96
CA ALA A 125 16.68 19.45 -6.99
C ALA A 125 18.10 20.00 -6.99
N PHE A 126 18.24 21.25 -6.56
CA PHE A 126 19.51 21.93 -6.46
C PHE A 126 19.68 22.53 -5.07
N TRP A 127 20.88 22.42 -4.50
CA TRP A 127 21.29 23.28 -3.38
C TRP A 127 22.37 24.22 -3.87
N ILE A 128 22.18 25.52 -3.62
CA ILE A 128 23.22 26.52 -3.80
C ILE A 128 24.02 26.53 -2.52
N LEU A 129 25.32 26.28 -2.62
CA LEU A 129 26.24 26.26 -1.49
C LEU A 129 26.93 27.60 -1.35
N HIS A 130 26.75 28.25 -0.20
CA HIS A 130 27.63 29.33 0.21
C HIS A 130 28.87 28.71 0.84
N LEU A 131 30.04 29.18 0.40
CA LEU A 131 31.33 28.67 0.86
C LEU A 131 32.02 29.74 1.71
N SER A 132 32.66 29.31 2.79
CA SER A 132 33.61 30.12 3.55
C SER A 132 34.86 30.47 2.73
N ASP A 133 35.68 31.38 3.25
CA ASP A 133 36.99 31.72 2.67
C ASP A 133 37.92 30.49 2.55
N ALA A 134 37.73 29.48 3.39
CA ALA A 134 38.44 28.20 3.35
C ALA A 134 37.88 27.22 2.29
N GLY A 135 36.83 27.58 1.56
CA GLY A 135 36.18 26.75 0.54
C GLY A 135 35.22 25.70 1.10
N GLN A 136 34.98 25.68 2.41
CA GLN A 136 34.04 24.76 3.06
C GLN A 136 32.61 25.33 3.02
N PRO A 137 31.58 24.49 2.79
CA PRO A 137 30.21 24.96 2.74
C PRO A 137 29.72 25.36 4.13
N THR A 138 29.14 26.56 4.21
CA THR A 138 28.56 27.13 5.42
C THR A 138 27.04 27.07 5.40
N GLU A 139 26.44 27.11 4.20
CA GLU A 139 25.00 27.10 4.02
C GLU A 139 24.62 26.41 2.70
N ALA A 140 23.49 25.69 2.71
CA ALA A 140 22.85 25.10 1.55
C ALA A 140 21.44 25.68 1.38
N VAL A 141 21.23 26.40 0.29
CA VAL A 141 19.93 26.99 -0.05
C VAL A 141 19.24 26.13 -1.12
N PRO A 142 18.12 25.44 -0.82
CA PRO A 142 17.33 24.76 -1.83
C PRO A 142 16.82 25.73 -2.89
N CYS A 143 17.04 25.40 -4.16
CA CYS A 143 16.63 26.26 -5.28
C CYS A 143 15.61 25.55 -6.17
N ASP A 144 14.54 26.27 -6.56
CA ASP A 144 13.57 25.77 -7.52
C ASP A 144 14.27 25.49 -8.87
N PRO A 145 14.21 24.25 -9.38
CA PRO A 145 14.78 23.87 -10.68
C PRO A 145 14.37 24.74 -11.87
N ARG A 146 13.23 25.46 -11.78
CA ARG A 146 12.79 26.41 -12.82
C ARG A 146 13.71 27.63 -12.95
N ARG A 147 14.45 27.97 -11.89
CA ARG A 147 15.39 29.09 -11.84
C ARG A 147 16.80 28.69 -12.30
N VAL A 148 17.06 27.40 -12.50
CA VAL A 148 18.41 26.88 -12.76
C VAL A 148 18.57 26.47 -14.22
N ARG A 149 19.58 27.04 -14.88
CA ARG A 149 20.08 26.60 -16.18
C ARG A 149 21.40 25.84 -15.97
N VAL A 150 21.41 24.57 -16.40
CA VAL A 150 22.62 23.72 -16.33
C VAL A 150 23.46 23.93 -17.57
N ILE A 151 24.71 24.32 -17.39
CA ILE A 151 25.65 24.63 -18.47
C ILE A 151 26.63 23.47 -18.62
N GLY A 152 26.90 23.08 -19.87
CA GLY A 152 27.95 22.12 -20.19
C GLY A 152 28.71 22.55 -21.43
N THR A 153 29.86 21.93 -21.63
CA THR A 153 30.70 22.11 -22.82
C THR A 153 30.65 20.86 -23.69
N ARG A 154 31.47 20.81 -24.73
CA ARG A 154 31.65 19.62 -25.57
C ARG A 154 32.30 18.47 -24.80
N ASP A 155 33.25 18.80 -23.92
CA ASP A 155 34.13 17.84 -23.23
C ASP A 155 33.70 17.54 -21.80
N GLU A 156 32.78 18.35 -21.25
CA GLU A 156 32.24 18.19 -19.91
C GLU A 156 30.71 18.26 -19.94
N LEU A 157 30.06 17.23 -19.38
CA LEU A 157 28.61 17.16 -19.30
C LEU A 157 28.04 18.37 -18.55
N ILE A 158 28.66 18.78 -17.44
CA ILE A 158 28.26 19.95 -16.65
C ILE A 158 29.50 20.71 -16.21
N SER A 159 29.66 21.92 -16.72
CA SER A 159 30.77 22.83 -16.39
C SER A 159 30.37 23.88 -15.34
N GLY A 160 29.07 24.15 -15.18
CA GLY A 160 28.56 25.12 -14.21
C GLY A 160 27.06 25.32 -14.32
N TYR A 161 26.57 26.35 -13.65
CA TYR A 161 25.14 26.66 -13.56
C TYR A 161 24.92 28.16 -13.72
N GLU A 162 23.76 28.54 -14.22
CA GLU A 162 23.25 29.91 -14.10
C GLU A 162 21.92 29.88 -13.35
N ILE A 163 21.77 30.79 -12.41
CA ILE A 163 20.59 30.85 -11.56
C ILE A 163 19.94 32.21 -11.72
N THR A 164 18.65 32.20 -12.05
CA THR A 164 17.83 33.40 -12.11
C THR A 164 17.45 33.81 -10.68
N THR A 165 17.89 35.00 -10.28
CA THR A 165 17.48 35.68 -9.04
C THR A 165 16.00 36.08 -9.11
N GLU A 166 15.41 36.44 -7.97
CA GLU A 166 14.01 36.88 -7.91
C GLU A 166 13.77 38.15 -8.73
N ASP A 167 14.77 39.03 -8.79
CA ASP A 167 14.77 40.25 -9.63
C ASP A 167 15.01 39.96 -11.12
N GLY A 168 15.09 38.69 -11.53
CA GLY A 168 15.26 38.28 -12.93
C GLY A 168 16.69 38.33 -13.47
N ARG A 169 17.70 38.67 -12.65
CA ARG A 169 19.10 38.65 -13.07
C ARG A 169 19.63 37.21 -13.13
N LEU A 170 20.41 36.89 -14.15
CA LEU A 170 21.12 35.62 -14.28
C LEU A 170 22.50 35.72 -13.62
N LEU A 171 22.75 34.87 -12.63
CA LEU A 171 24.04 34.78 -11.94
C LEU A 171 24.73 33.45 -12.26
N PRO A 172 26.00 33.47 -12.71
CA PRO A 172 26.77 32.26 -12.94
C PRO A 172 27.29 31.68 -11.62
N PHE A 173 27.23 30.36 -11.49
CA PHE A 173 27.78 29.60 -10.38
C PHE A 173 28.71 28.50 -10.88
N PRO A 174 29.90 28.32 -10.26
CA PRO A 174 30.77 27.21 -10.54
C PRO A 174 30.12 25.89 -10.11
N LYS A 175 30.51 24.80 -10.78
CA LYS A 175 29.97 23.45 -10.53
C LYS A 175 30.04 23.03 -9.06
N GLN A 176 31.10 23.42 -8.36
CA GLN A 176 31.36 23.06 -6.96
C GLN A 176 30.41 23.76 -5.97
N GLN A 177 29.81 24.89 -6.35
CA GLN A 177 28.88 25.65 -5.51
C GLN A 177 27.42 25.21 -5.68
N VAL A 178 27.15 24.20 -6.50
CA VAL A 178 25.78 23.73 -6.71
C VAL A 178 25.73 22.22 -6.57
N MET A 179 25.02 21.75 -5.56
CA MET A 179 24.68 20.33 -5.46
C MET A 179 23.52 20.03 -6.39
N HIS A 180 23.66 19.01 -7.23
CA HIS A 180 22.62 18.56 -8.15
C HIS A 180 22.14 17.16 -7.79
N PHE A 181 20.89 17.08 -7.33
CA PHE A 181 20.21 15.82 -7.02
C PHE A 181 19.25 15.46 -8.16
N ARG A 182 19.50 14.37 -8.87
CA ARG A 182 18.60 13.88 -9.93
C ARG A 182 17.75 12.72 -9.44
N HIS A 183 16.50 12.69 -9.87
CA HIS A 183 15.66 11.50 -9.76
C HIS A 183 16.13 10.47 -10.79
N LEU A 184 16.07 10.77 -12.08
CA LEU A 184 16.71 9.99 -13.14
C LEU A 184 17.41 10.95 -14.11
N PRO A 185 18.51 10.57 -14.79
CA PRO A 185 19.01 11.36 -15.91
C PRO A 185 17.95 11.42 -17.00
N ASP A 186 17.65 12.61 -17.52
CA ASP A 186 16.72 12.75 -18.64
C ASP A 186 17.36 12.16 -19.91
N PRO A 187 16.71 11.19 -20.58
CA PRO A 187 17.20 10.60 -21.82
C PRO A 187 17.38 11.63 -22.96
N ASN A 188 16.57 12.68 -22.98
CA ASN A 188 16.62 13.72 -24.01
C ASN A 188 17.65 14.82 -23.68
N ASN A 189 17.95 15.00 -22.39
CA ASN A 189 18.97 15.93 -21.93
C ASN A 189 19.66 15.40 -20.67
N MET A 190 20.75 14.65 -20.84
CA MET A 190 21.48 14.00 -19.74
C MET A 190 22.00 14.95 -18.65
N ARG A 191 22.01 16.27 -18.91
CA ARG A 191 22.37 17.29 -17.91
C ARG A 191 21.26 17.54 -16.90
N ARG A 192 20.01 17.21 -17.23
CA ARG A 192 18.81 17.46 -16.43
C ARG A 192 18.30 16.18 -15.78
N GLY A 193 17.49 16.36 -14.76
CA GLY A 193 16.73 15.27 -14.15
C GLY A 193 15.35 15.08 -14.79
N TRP A 194 14.89 13.85 -14.76
CA TRP A 194 13.57 13.42 -15.21
C TRP A 194 12.82 12.71 -14.08
N THR A 195 11.51 12.95 -13.99
CA THR A 195 10.59 12.26 -13.07
C THR A 195 9.51 11.52 -13.87
N PRO A 196 9.12 10.30 -13.45
CA PRO A 196 7.97 9.60 -14.01
C PRO A 196 6.69 10.44 -14.02
N LEU A 197 6.52 11.35 -13.06
CA LEU A 197 5.35 12.23 -12.98
C LEU A 197 5.12 13.05 -14.27
N SER A 198 6.20 13.42 -14.98
CA SER A 198 6.10 14.16 -16.25
C SER A 198 5.32 13.40 -17.33
N THR A 199 5.34 12.05 -17.30
CA THR A 199 4.53 11.22 -18.21
C THR A 199 3.04 11.23 -17.87
N GLY A 200 2.71 11.55 -16.61
CA GLY A 200 1.37 11.63 -16.07
C GLY A 200 0.64 12.95 -16.34
N THR A 201 1.21 13.85 -17.15
CA THR A 201 0.65 15.20 -17.38
C THR A 201 -0.85 15.16 -17.73
N ARG A 202 -1.31 14.23 -18.58
CA ARG A 202 -2.74 14.12 -18.93
C ARG A 202 -3.61 13.64 -17.75
N HIS A 203 -3.06 12.80 -16.88
CA HIS A 203 -3.75 12.33 -15.67
C HIS A 203 -3.83 13.45 -14.62
N LEU A 204 -2.81 14.31 -14.52
CA LEU A 204 -2.87 15.54 -13.71
C LEU A 204 -3.97 16.46 -14.21
N VAL A 205 -4.01 16.76 -15.52
CA VAL A 205 -5.09 17.58 -16.10
C VAL A 205 -6.46 16.93 -15.86
N GLY A 206 -6.58 15.61 -16.06
CA GLY A 206 -7.83 14.88 -15.82
C GLY A 206 -8.29 14.95 -14.37
N SER A 207 -7.39 14.74 -13.41
CA SER A 207 -7.65 14.84 -11.97
C SER A 207 -8.10 16.26 -11.57
N ASN A 208 -7.39 17.29 -12.06
CA ASN A 208 -7.73 18.69 -11.80
C ASN A 208 -9.08 19.05 -12.43
N ALA A 209 -9.35 18.59 -13.65
CA ALA A 209 -10.61 18.82 -14.35
C ALA A 209 -11.78 18.11 -13.65
N ALA A 210 -11.60 16.88 -13.18
CA ALA A 210 -12.62 16.15 -12.43
C ALA A 210 -12.95 16.87 -11.11
N SER A 211 -11.93 17.35 -10.38
CA SER A 211 -12.12 18.10 -9.14
C SER A 211 -12.84 19.43 -9.40
N THR A 212 -12.42 20.16 -10.44
CA THR A 212 -13.07 21.42 -10.85
C THR A 212 -14.52 21.21 -11.25
N TYR A 213 -14.78 20.16 -12.04
CA TYR A 213 -16.13 19.80 -12.47
C TYR A 213 -17.02 19.43 -11.28
N HIS A 214 -16.53 18.61 -10.35
CA HIS A 214 -17.27 18.22 -9.16
C HIS A 214 -17.64 19.43 -8.29
N THR A 215 -16.67 20.31 -8.03
CA THR A 215 -16.92 21.56 -7.29
C THR A 215 -17.95 22.44 -8.01
N ALA A 216 -17.80 22.63 -9.32
CA ALA A 216 -18.75 23.43 -10.11
C ALA A 216 -20.17 22.80 -10.10
N LEU A 217 -20.26 21.47 -10.16
CA LEU A 217 -21.54 20.77 -10.10
C LEU A 217 -22.24 21.01 -8.75
N LEU A 218 -21.51 20.90 -7.64
CA LEU A 218 -22.05 21.14 -6.29
C LEU A 218 -22.49 22.60 -6.10
N LEU A 219 -21.69 23.56 -6.55
CA LEU A 219 -22.00 24.99 -6.46
C LEU A 219 -23.23 25.39 -7.31
N ASN A 220 -23.50 24.66 -8.39
CA ASN A 220 -24.65 24.90 -9.28
C ASN A 220 -25.88 24.03 -8.94
N GLY A 221 -25.99 23.53 -7.71
CA GLY A 221 -27.16 22.74 -7.26
C GLY A 221 -27.26 21.35 -7.88
N ALA A 222 -26.12 20.74 -8.21
CA ALA A 222 -26.00 19.42 -8.83
C ALA A 222 -26.66 19.29 -10.22
N VAL A 223 -26.88 20.40 -10.94
CA VAL A 223 -27.44 20.39 -12.29
C VAL A 223 -26.37 20.70 -13.33
N SER A 224 -26.15 19.79 -14.29
CA SER A 224 -25.13 19.96 -15.33
C SER A 224 -25.60 20.79 -16.54
N SER A 225 -26.84 20.58 -17.00
CA SER A 225 -27.42 21.30 -18.15
C SER A 225 -28.95 21.41 -18.06
N TRP A 226 -29.48 22.50 -18.61
CA TRP A 226 -30.91 22.74 -18.79
C TRP A 226 -31.25 22.78 -20.27
N LEU A 227 -32.28 22.04 -20.69
CA LEU A 227 -32.93 22.22 -21.97
C LEU A 227 -34.21 23.01 -21.72
N ILE A 228 -34.30 24.19 -22.32
CA ILE A 228 -35.48 25.06 -22.22
C ILE A 228 -36.10 25.08 -23.62
N SER A 229 -37.30 24.52 -23.74
CA SER A 229 -38.08 24.52 -24.99
C SER A 229 -39.34 25.37 -24.82
N LEU A 230 -39.76 26.02 -25.90
CA LEU A 230 -41.06 26.69 -25.97
C LEU A 230 -42.14 25.62 -26.13
N ARG A 231 -43.16 25.66 -25.29
CA ARG A 231 -44.36 24.84 -25.46
C ARG A 231 -45.16 25.42 -26.61
N ASP A 232 -45.48 24.59 -27.59
CA ASP A 232 -46.22 25.01 -28.78
C ASP A 232 -47.70 25.19 -28.44
N SER A 233 -48.03 26.37 -27.89
CA SER A 233 -49.37 26.72 -27.44
C SER A 233 -50.00 27.80 -28.32
N GLY A 234 -49.95 27.63 -29.65
CA GLY A 234 -50.84 28.25 -30.65
C GLY A 234 -51.03 29.78 -30.73
N GLN A 235 -50.70 30.58 -29.70
CA GLN A 235 -50.98 32.03 -29.63
C GLN A 235 -50.04 32.86 -28.72
N ASN A 236 -48.97 32.32 -28.13
CA ASN A 236 -48.05 33.13 -27.30
C ASN A 236 -46.58 32.97 -27.72
N ASN A 237 -46.11 33.87 -28.58
CA ASN A 237 -44.69 34.03 -28.86
C ASN A 237 -44.00 34.69 -27.65
N VAL A 238 -43.05 33.99 -27.03
CA VAL A 238 -42.17 34.58 -26.01
C VAL A 238 -41.27 35.62 -26.68
N THR A 239 -41.30 36.86 -26.19
CA THR A 239 -40.42 37.92 -26.71
C THR A 239 -38.97 37.68 -26.27
N PRO A 240 -37.95 38.09 -27.06
CA PRO A 240 -36.54 37.98 -26.68
C PRO A 240 -36.24 38.57 -25.29
N GLU A 241 -36.92 39.67 -24.93
CA GLU A 241 -36.75 40.37 -23.66
C GLU A 241 -37.31 39.56 -22.48
N GLN A 242 -38.45 38.90 -22.67
CA GLN A 242 -39.03 37.99 -21.66
C GLN A 242 -38.14 36.74 -21.48
N PHE A 243 -37.59 36.20 -22.57
CA PHE A 243 -36.66 35.07 -22.51
C PHE A 243 -35.36 35.46 -21.78
N GLN A 244 -34.80 36.64 -22.07
CA GLN A 244 -33.61 37.14 -21.38
C GLN A 244 -33.87 37.36 -19.89
N THR A 245 -35.03 37.92 -19.53
CA THR A 245 -35.46 38.08 -18.13
C THR A 245 -35.55 36.73 -17.41
N PHE A 246 -36.05 35.70 -18.09
CA PHE A 246 -36.10 34.33 -17.58
C PHE A 246 -34.70 33.73 -17.38
N ILE A 247 -33.80 33.87 -18.36
CA ILE A 247 -32.41 33.41 -18.25
C ILE A 247 -31.70 34.10 -17.08
N ASP A 248 -31.91 35.40 -16.89
CA ASP A 248 -31.29 36.16 -15.80
C ASP A 248 -31.90 35.84 -14.43
N ALA A 249 -33.17 35.44 -14.37
CA ALA A 249 -33.79 34.90 -13.16
C ALA A 249 -33.25 33.50 -12.82
N MET A 250 -33.10 32.62 -13.83
CA MET A 250 -32.48 31.31 -13.68
C MET A 250 -31.02 31.42 -13.21
N ARG A 251 -30.22 32.31 -13.84
CA ARG A 251 -28.84 32.56 -13.44
C ARG A 251 -28.74 33.01 -11.99
N ARG A 252 -29.56 33.98 -11.56
CA ARG A 252 -29.59 34.45 -10.16
C ARG A 252 -29.92 33.36 -9.16
N LYS A 253 -30.82 32.44 -9.50
CA LYS A 253 -31.22 31.33 -8.62
C LYS A 253 -30.13 30.28 -8.48
N TYR A 254 -29.38 30.00 -9.54
CA TYR A 254 -28.38 28.93 -9.57
C TYR A 254 -26.92 29.42 -9.49
N SER A 255 -26.66 30.73 -9.40
CA SER A 255 -25.32 31.31 -9.25
C SER A 255 -24.77 31.33 -7.80
N GLY A 256 -25.44 30.65 -6.87
CA GLY A 256 -24.80 30.18 -5.62
C GLY A 256 -24.44 31.22 -4.55
N THR A 257 -25.11 32.39 -4.46
CA THR A 257 -24.77 33.41 -3.44
C THR A 257 -25.87 33.85 -2.49
N THR A 258 -27.08 33.28 -2.51
CA THR A 258 -28.11 33.64 -1.52
C THR A 258 -28.98 32.46 -1.11
N GLU A 259 -29.26 32.37 0.19
CA GLU A 259 -30.26 31.50 0.86
C GLU A 259 -31.71 31.78 0.42
N THR A 260 -31.93 32.07 -0.85
CA THR A 260 -33.27 32.21 -1.42
C THR A 260 -33.59 30.95 -2.19
N SER A 261 -34.11 29.97 -1.46
CA SER A 261 -35.04 28.95 -1.95
C SER A 261 -36.36 29.59 -2.42
N GLY A 262 -36.27 30.67 -3.22
CA GLY A 262 -37.39 31.28 -3.91
C GLY A 262 -37.68 30.47 -5.16
N GLY A 263 -38.90 29.95 -5.27
CA GLY A 263 -39.45 29.48 -6.54
C GLY A 263 -39.27 30.54 -7.63
N ILE A 264 -39.15 30.11 -8.89
CA ILE A 264 -39.41 31.02 -10.02
C ILE A 264 -40.93 31.15 -10.09
N ASP A 265 -41.52 31.68 -9.03
CA ASP A 265 -42.96 31.82 -8.90
C ASP A 265 -43.30 33.20 -9.48
N GLY A 266 -43.78 33.22 -10.72
CA GLY A 266 -44.31 34.45 -11.33
C GLY A 266 -44.08 34.65 -12.82
N LEU A 267 -43.26 33.84 -13.50
CA LEU A 267 -43.14 33.91 -14.96
C LEU A 267 -44.05 32.85 -15.61
N SER A 268 -45.26 33.25 -16.00
CA SER A 268 -46.19 32.41 -16.77
C SER A 268 -45.79 32.33 -18.25
N LEU A 269 -44.53 31.99 -18.53
CA LEU A 269 -44.09 31.70 -19.90
C LEU A 269 -44.46 30.24 -20.24
N PRO A 270 -44.96 29.95 -21.45
CA PRO A 270 -45.20 28.58 -21.91
C PRO A 270 -43.85 27.90 -22.23
N LEU A 271 -43.04 27.64 -21.21
CA LEU A 271 -41.74 26.98 -21.33
C LEU A 271 -41.82 25.58 -20.72
N ASP A 272 -41.39 24.58 -21.50
CA ASP A 272 -41.09 23.26 -20.99
C ASP A 272 -39.59 23.23 -20.62
N ILE A 273 -39.30 23.05 -19.34
CA ILE A 273 -37.93 22.97 -18.81
C ILE A 273 -37.61 21.50 -18.56
N HIS A 274 -36.69 20.97 -19.36
CA HIS A 274 -36.17 19.62 -19.20
C HIS A 274 -34.77 19.69 -18.60
N ARG A 275 -34.58 19.03 -17.44
CA ARG A 275 -33.23 18.83 -16.89
C ARG A 275 -32.54 17.74 -17.71
N MET A 276 -31.67 18.12 -18.64
CA MET A 276 -30.75 17.21 -19.30
C MET A 276 -29.48 17.10 -18.45
N ALA A 277 -29.58 16.43 -17.32
CA ALA A 277 -28.42 16.12 -16.51
C ALA A 277 -28.22 14.61 -16.50
N TYR A 278 -27.04 14.15 -16.89
CA TYR A 278 -26.61 12.84 -16.46
C TYR A 278 -26.51 12.89 -14.94
N SER A 279 -27.07 11.90 -14.25
CA SER A 279 -26.80 11.78 -12.82
C SER A 279 -25.30 11.56 -12.61
N PRO A 280 -24.71 12.03 -11.50
CA PRO A 280 -23.32 11.73 -11.16
C PRO A 280 -22.99 10.22 -11.25
N ASP A 281 -23.97 9.39 -10.91
CA ASP A 281 -23.89 7.93 -10.97
C ASP A 281 -23.80 7.41 -12.42
N GLU A 282 -24.55 8.00 -13.36
CA GLU A 282 -24.47 7.67 -14.79
C GLU A 282 -23.12 8.08 -15.40
N MET A 283 -22.51 9.15 -14.90
CA MET A 283 -21.20 9.61 -15.36
C MET A 283 -20.03 8.80 -14.75
N ALA A 284 -20.26 8.05 -13.67
CA ALA A 284 -19.26 7.28 -12.95
C ALA A 284 -18.00 8.10 -12.61
N ILE A 285 -18.19 9.33 -12.13
CA ILE A 285 -17.11 10.28 -11.82
C ILE A 285 -16.19 9.71 -10.73
N ASP A 286 -16.74 8.99 -9.77
CA ASP A 286 -16.03 8.24 -8.73
C ASP A 286 -14.97 7.30 -9.31
N LYS A 287 -15.32 6.56 -10.38
CA LYS A 287 -14.40 5.63 -11.05
C LYS A 287 -13.28 6.38 -11.77
N LEU A 288 -13.59 7.53 -12.38
CA LEU A 288 -12.59 8.37 -13.03
C LEU A 288 -11.62 8.99 -12.03
N VAL A 289 -12.12 9.54 -10.91
CA VAL A 289 -11.30 10.09 -9.84
C VAL A 289 -10.38 9.01 -9.27
N ASN A 290 -10.93 7.83 -8.95
CA ASN A 290 -10.15 6.70 -8.45
C ASN A 290 -9.05 6.28 -9.45
N TYR A 291 -9.36 6.21 -10.75
CA TYR A 291 -8.40 5.91 -11.80
C TYR A 291 -7.25 6.93 -11.87
N TYR A 292 -7.58 8.23 -11.81
CA TYR A 292 -6.56 9.28 -11.82
C TYR A 292 -5.70 9.25 -10.56
N GLU A 293 -6.31 9.15 -9.38
CA GLU A 293 -5.59 9.02 -8.11
C GLU A 293 -4.63 7.82 -8.12
N GLN A 294 -5.12 6.64 -8.54
CA GLN A 294 -4.30 5.43 -8.61
C GLN A 294 -3.12 5.60 -9.57
N THR A 295 -3.34 6.24 -10.72
CA THR A 295 -2.27 6.50 -11.69
C THR A 295 -1.23 7.47 -11.14
N LEU A 296 -1.66 8.56 -10.50
CA LEU A 296 -0.75 9.55 -9.91
C LEU A 296 0.03 8.98 -8.72
N CYS A 297 -0.61 8.15 -7.88
CA CYS A 297 0.04 7.37 -6.82
C CYS A 297 1.14 6.45 -7.38
N CYS A 298 0.84 5.73 -8.47
CA CYS A 298 1.81 4.88 -9.15
C CYS A 298 3.03 5.69 -9.64
N LEU A 299 2.81 6.85 -10.26
CA LEU A 299 3.89 7.70 -10.79
C LEU A 299 4.75 8.35 -9.71
N THR A 300 4.18 8.62 -8.52
CA THR A 300 4.92 9.17 -7.39
C THR A 300 5.67 8.10 -6.59
N GLY A 301 5.27 6.84 -6.74
CA GLY A 301 5.78 5.71 -5.96
C GLY A 301 5.23 5.69 -4.53
N VAL A 302 4.08 6.33 -4.30
CA VAL A 302 3.37 6.34 -3.01
C VAL A 302 2.02 5.69 -3.20
N SER A 303 1.71 4.65 -2.43
CA SER A 303 0.46 3.90 -2.63
C SER A 303 -0.77 4.69 -2.16
N LYS A 304 -1.93 4.50 -2.81
CA LYS A 304 -3.23 5.07 -2.37
C LYS A 304 -3.51 4.75 -0.89
N LYS A 305 -3.19 3.52 -0.47
CA LYS A 305 -3.37 3.03 0.91
C LYS A 305 -2.58 3.86 1.92
N LEU A 306 -1.34 4.24 1.59
CA LEU A 306 -0.51 5.07 2.47
C LEU A 306 -1.07 6.49 2.60
N LEU A 307 -1.65 7.01 1.50
CA LEU A 307 -2.24 8.35 1.46
C LEU A 307 -3.65 8.42 2.05
N ASP A 308 -4.19 7.30 2.55
CA ASP A 308 -5.58 7.15 2.99
C ASP A 308 -6.61 7.58 1.91
N LEU A 309 -6.19 7.54 0.65
CA LEU A 309 -7.06 7.73 -0.48
C LEU A 309 -7.68 6.35 -0.74
N GLY A 310 -8.85 6.08 -0.19
CA GLY A 310 -9.63 4.84 -0.41
C GLY A 310 -9.98 4.06 0.86
N SER A 311 -11.25 3.68 0.98
CA SER A 311 -11.91 3.30 2.23
C SER A 311 -11.69 1.85 2.73
N ASP A 312 -10.53 1.23 2.46
CA ASP A 312 -10.34 -0.21 2.70
C ASP A 312 -8.97 -0.63 3.27
N ALA A 313 -8.24 0.24 3.96
CA ALA A 313 -7.02 -0.15 4.66
C ALA A 313 -7.34 -0.85 6.01
N THR A 314 -7.02 -2.14 6.14
CA THR A 314 -6.89 -2.77 7.48
C THR A 314 -5.50 -2.50 8.03
N TYR A 315 -5.33 -2.56 9.37
CA TYR A 315 -4.05 -2.29 10.04
C TYR A 315 -2.87 -3.10 9.47
N MET A 316 -3.07 -4.41 9.24
CA MET A 316 -2.03 -5.28 8.64
C MET A 316 -1.62 -4.81 7.24
N ASN A 317 -2.61 -4.45 6.42
CA ASN A 317 -2.37 -3.95 5.06
C ASN A 317 -1.66 -2.60 5.05
N LEU A 318 -1.92 -1.76 6.06
CA LEU A 318 -1.25 -0.46 6.20
C LEU A 318 0.20 -0.66 6.64
N ARG A 319 0.47 -1.56 7.60
CA ARG A 319 1.84 -1.89 8.02
C ARG A 319 2.68 -2.40 6.85
N GLU A 320 2.13 -3.30 6.04
CA GLU A 320 2.77 -3.77 4.82
C GLU A 320 3.01 -2.63 3.82
N ALA A 321 2.04 -1.73 3.64
CA ALA A 321 2.20 -0.58 2.74
C ALA A 321 3.27 0.41 3.21
N ILE A 322 3.42 0.61 4.52
CA ILE A 322 4.49 1.43 5.11
C ILE A 322 5.85 0.76 4.89
N SER A 323 5.97 -0.56 5.13
CA SER A 323 7.20 -1.32 4.86
C SER A 323 7.61 -1.23 3.38
N ASP A 324 6.65 -1.47 2.48
CA ASP A 324 6.86 -1.39 1.02
C ASP A 324 7.32 0.01 0.59
N PHE A 325 6.73 1.05 1.17
CA PHE A 325 7.11 2.44 0.92
C PHE A 325 8.56 2.72 1.36
N TRP A 326 8.97 2.22 2.52
CA TRP A 326 10.35 2.35 2.98
C TRP A 326 11.33 1.60 2.09
N GLU A 327 11.08 0.30 1.85
CA GLU A 327 11.97 -0.58 1.10
C GLU A 327 12.12 -0.21 -0.37
N ARG A 328 11.00 0.05 -1.06
CA ARG A 328 11.01 0.27 -2.51
C ARG A 328 11.21 1.72 -2.91
N ARG A 329 10.89 2.68 -2.03
CA ARG A 329 10.90 4.11 -2.38
C ARG A 329 11.86 4.95 -1.56
N LEU A 330 11.83 4.89 -0.23
CA LEU A 330 12.64 5.79 0.61
C LEU A 330 14.10 5.35 0.71
N VAL A 331 14.38 4.07 0.99
CA VAL A 331 15.75 3.55 1.09
C VAL A 331 16.53 3.77 -0.21
N PRO A 332 16.02 3.42 -1.42
CA PRO A 332 16.72 3.69 -2.66
C PRO A 332 16.92 5.19 -2.94
N MET A 333 15.97 6.03 -2.52
CA MET A 333 16.08 7.49 -2.65
C MET A 333 17.19 8.05 -1.76
N ARG A 334 17.17 7.71 -0.47
CA ARG A 334 18.21 8.10 0.51
C ARG A 334 19.58 7.58 0.10
N ASN A 335 19.68 6.37 -0.44
CA ASN A 335 20.94 5.85 -1.00
C ASN A 335 21.46 6.68 -2.19
N LYS A 336 20.57 7.25 -3.00
CA LYS A 336 20.97 8.19 -4.08
C LYS A 336 21.40 9.53 -3.52
N ASP A 337 20.76 10.00 -2.45
CA ASP A 337 21.13 11.23 -1.75
C ASP A 337 22.52 11.07 -1.11
N ALA A 338 22.77 9.94 -0.46
CA ALA A 338 24.06 9.56 0.11
C ALA A 338 25.18 9.57 -0.93
N ARG A 339 24.93 9.03 -2.13
CA ARG A 339 25.88 9.08 -3.25
C ARG A 339 26.10 10.49 -3.78
N ALA A 340 25.05 11.32 -3.84
CA ALA A 340 25.17 12.71 -4.27
C ALA A 340 26.02 13.52 -3.27
N LEU A 341 25.75 13.37 -1.97
CA LEU A 341 26.53 13.96 -0.88
C LEU A 341 27.99 13.48 -0.90
N THR A 342 28.20 12.18 -1.04
CA THR A 342 29.55 11.58 -1.10
C THR A 342 30.37 12.17 -2.25
N ASN A 343 29.79 12.32 -3.43
CA ASN A 343 30.53 12.75 -4.62
C ASN A 343 30.67 14.27 -4.76
N GLN A 344 29.71 15.04 -4.25
CA GLN A 344 29.65 16.49 -4.46
C GLN A 344 30.01 17.30 -3.20
N LEU A 345 29.59 16.84 -2.01
CA LEU A 345 29.79 17.57 -0.76
C LEU A 345 31.14 17.25 -0.10
N LEU A 346 31.48 15.97 0.05
CA LEU A 346 32.70 15.56 0.76
C LEU A 346 34.01 16.18 0.22
N PRO A 347 34.20 16.34 -1.10
CA PRO A 347 35.39 17.02 -1.62
C PRO A 347 35.56 18.46 -1.11
N LEU A 348 34.47 19.17 -0.79
CA LEU A 348 34.52 20.54 -0.24
C LEU A 348 35.01 20.57 1.20
N PHE A 349 34.93 19.45 1.92
CA PHE A 349 35.52 19.28 3.25
C PHE A 349 36.94 18.68 3.20
N GLY A 350 37.53 18.57 2.00
CA GLY A 350 38.85 17.94 1.81
C GLY A 350 38.83 16.41 1.96
N LEU A 351 37.65 15.79 1.96
CA LEU A 351 37.49 14.35 2.09
C LEU A 351 37.38 13.68 0.72
N SER A 352 38.20 12.65 0.49
CA SER A 352 38.17 11.88 -0.75
C SER A 352 36.99 10.88 -0.78
N PRO A 353 36.13 10.89 -1.81
CA PRO A 353 35.04 9.92 -1.97
C PRO A 353 35.49 8.45 -2.07
N ALA A 354 36.79 8.21 -2.33
CA ALA A 354 37.36 6.87 -2.35
C ALA A 354 37.58 6.30 -0.92
N GLN A 355 37.72 7.17 0.07
CA GLN A 355 37.99 6.80 1.47
C GLN A 355 36.84 7.16 2.40
N TRP A 356 35.94 8.04 1.98
CA TRP A 356 34.83 8.53 2.80
C TRP A 356 33.52 8.42 2.02
N ARG A 357 32.46 8.02 2.71
CA ARG A 357 31.11 8.04 2.16
C ARG A 357 30.09 8.47 3.21
N VAL A 358 29.07 9.17 2.76
CA VAL A 358 27.85 9.43 3.54
C VAL A 358 26.92 8.23 3.36
N GLN A 359 26.26 7.84 4.44
CA GLN A 359 25.18 6.87 4.45
C GLN A 359 24.03 7.39 5.33
N PHE A 360 22.87 6.74 5.23
CA PHE A 360 21.72 7.03 6.09
C PHE A 360 21.43 5.80 6.97
N ASP A 361 21.17 6.06 8.25
CA ASP A 361 20.89 5.02 9.22
C ASP A 361 19.39 4.67 9.20
N PHE A 362 19.06 3.43 8.87
CA PHE A 362 17.68 2.94 8.85
C PHE A 362 17.35 2.04 10.05
N SER A 363 18.29 1.86 10.99
CA SER A 363 18.13 0.93 12.12
C SER A 363 16.98 1.31 13.04
N ASN A 364 16.67 2.60 13.17
CA ASN A 364 15.61 3.13 14.02
C ASN A 364 14.24 3.22 13.33
N VAL A 365 14.13 2.84 12.05
CA VAL A 365 12.87 2.92 11.29
C VAL A 365 11.96 1.76 11.69
N PRO A 366 10.83 1.98 12.41
CA PRO A 366 10.00 0.90 12.93
C PRO A 366 9.39 0.02 11.83
N ALA A 367 9.18 0.60 10.65
CA ALA A 367 8.64 -0.10 9.49
C ALA A 367 9.60 -1.13 8.89
N LEU A 368 10.91 -0.90 9.00
CA LEU A 368 11.95 -1.80 8.49
C LEU A 368 12.42 -2.80 9.56
N GLN A 369 12.05 -2.57 10.81
CA GLN A 369 12.32 -3.52 11.87
C GLN A 369 11.40 -4.73 11.74
N GLU A 370 12.00 -5.92 11.82
CA GLU A 370 11.25 -7.16 11.94
C GLU A 370 10.32 -7.06 13.15
N ASN A 371 9.14 -7.69 13.07
CA ASN A 371 8.21 -7.67 14.18
C ASN A 371 8.91 -8.23 15.44
N GLN A 372 9.02 -7.40 16.48
CA GLN A 372 9.69 -7.76 17.73
C GLN A 372 9.08 -9.03 18.34
N ASP A 373 7.78 -9.25 18.16
CA ASP A 373 7.11 -10.49 18.58
C ASP A 373 7.59 -11.72 17.79
N ALA A 374 7.81 -11.57 16.48
CA ALA A 374 8.30 -12.65 15.63
C ALA A 374 9.78 -12.97 15.92
N LEU A 375 10.60 -11.93 16.13
CA LEU A 375 11.96 -12.08 16.62
C LEU A 375 11.99 -12.78 17.98
N PHE A 376 11.16 -12.35 18.92
CA PHE A 376 11.05 -12.96 20.24
C PHE A 376 10.64 -14.42 20.17
N VAL A 377 9.61 -14.76 19.37
CA VAL A 377 9.19 -16.15 19.13
C VAL A 377 10.35 -16.97 18.57
N ARG A 378 11.07 -16.47 17.56
CA ARG A 378 12.22 -17.15 16.97
C ARG A 378 13.35 -17.36 17.97
N TRP A 379 13.72 -16.33 18.73
CA TRP A 379 14.78 -16.44 19.74
C TRP A 379 14.38 -17.38 20.87
N ARG A 380 13.13 -17.32 21.33
CA ARG A 380 12.56 -18.27 22.30
C ARG A 380 12.60 -19.70 21.78
N ASP A 381 12.21 -19.91 20.53
CA ASP A 381 12.16 -21.24 19.92
C ASP A 381 13.59 -21.81 19.73
N LEU A 382 14.56 -20.97 19.34
CA LEU A 382 15.98 -21.33 19.29
C LEU A 382 16.55 -21.68 20.68
N TYR A 383 16.15 -20.95 21.71
CA TYR A 383 16.53 -21.24 23.10
C TYR A 383 15.91 -22.56 23.59
N LYS A 384 14.60 -22.77 23.35
CA LYS A 384 13.92 -24.04 23.66
C LYS A 384 14.55 -25.24 22.94
N ALA A 385 14.99 -25.04 21.69
CA ALA A 385 15.69 -26.05 20.91
C ALA A 385 17.17 -26.26 21.34
N GLY A 386 17.68 -25.49 22.30
CA GLY A 386 19.06 -25.58 22.77
C GLY A 386 20.09 -25.02 21.78
N GLY A 387 19.67 -24.24 20.79
CA GLY A 387 20.55 -23.63 19.78
C GLY A 387 21.28 -22.37 20.25
N ILE A 388 20.82 -21.73 21.32
CA ILE A 388 21.43 -20.53 21.94
C ILE A 388 21.32 -20.61 23.47
N ASP A 389 22.24 -19.95 24.20
CA ASP A 389 22.18 -19.84 25.66
C ASP A 389 21.20 -18.73 26.12
N LEU A 390 20.84 -18.77 27.41
CA LEU A 390 19.99 -17.75 28.03
C LEU A 390 20.65 -16.36 27.95
N TYR A 391 21.99 -16.31 28.01
CA TYR A 391 22.76 -15.08 27.90
C TYR A 391 22.60 -14.41 26.53
N THR A 392 22.77 -15.18 25.44
CA THR A 392 22.58 -14.73 24.07
C THR A 392 21.13 -14.37 23.83
N LEU A 393 20.18 -15.14 24.37
CA LEU A 393 18.77 -14.79 24.33
C LEU A 393 18.52 -13.42 24.97
N GLN A 394 18.94 -13.21 26.24
CA GLN A 394 18.81 -11.94 26.97
C GLN A 394 19.45 -10.78 26.23
N THR A 395 20.65 -10.99 25.69
CA THR A 395 21.37 -9.99 24.88
C THR A 395 20.58 -9.61 23.63
N LYS A 396 20.00 -10.60 22.93
CA LYS A 396 19.28 -10.39 21.66
C LYS A 396 17.89 -9.78 21.85
N ILE A 397 17.24 -10.01 22.99
CA ILE A 397 15.95 -9.42 23.34
C ILE A 397 16.08 -8.13 24.16
N GLY A 398 17.30 -7.65 24.39
CA GLY A 398 17.58 -6.38 25.08
C GLY A 398 17.28 -6.38 26.59
N LEU A 399 17.26 -7.55 27.23
CA LEU A 399 17.13 -7.64 28.68
C LEU A 399 18.49 -7.37 29.37
N PRO A 400 18.49 -6.94 30.64
CA PRO A 400 19.72 -6.77 31.40
C PRO A 400 20.50 -8.08 31.42
N THR A 401 21.71 -8.05 30.86
CA THR A 401 22.59 -9.20 30.82
C THR A 401 23.43 -9.27 32.10
N VAL A 402 23.67 -10.48 32.57
CA VAL A 402 24.70 -10.75 33.61
C VAL A 402 26.10 -10.48 33.04
N PRO A 403 27.11 -10.14 33.84
CA PRO A 403 28.48 -9.93 33.35
C PRO A 403 29.02 -11.15 32.56
N GLU A 404 29.78 -10.90 31.48
CA GLU A 404 30.28 -11.92 30.52
C GLU A 404 31.08 -13.05 31.23
N GLU A 405 31.67 -12.76 32.38
CA GLU A 405 32.36 -13.71 33.27
C GLU A 405 31.46 -14.84 33.82
N TYR A 406 30.13 -14.68 33.79
CA TYR A 406 29.17 -15.70 34.21
C TYR A 406 28.60 -16.52 33.05
N LYS A 407 29.03 -16.29 31.81
CA LYS A 407 28.52 -16.96 30.60
C LYS A 407 28.55 -18.48 30.69
N GLU A 408 29.61 -19.07 31.26
CA GLU A 408 29.74 -20.51 31.44
C GLU A 408 28.70 -21.11 32.41
N ARG A 409 28.13 -20.29 33.30
CA ARG A 409 27.12 -20.72 34.29
C ARG A 409 25.71 -20.85 33.70
N PHE A 410 25.46 -20.26 32.53
CA PHE A 410 24.15 -20.24 31.88
C PHE A 410 23.97 -21.30 30.80
N TRP A 411 24.86 -22.32 30.75
CA TRP A 411 24.64 -23.52 29.94
C TRP A 411 23.58 -24.49 30.49
N GLY A 412 22.62 -23.98 31.25
CA GLY A 412 21.51 -24.75 31.79
C GLY A 412 20.56 -25.16 30.68
N THR A 413 20.28 -26.46 30.63
CA THR A 413 19.21 -27.05 29.80
C THR A 413 17.90 -26.29 30.07
N PRO A 414 17.10 -25.92 29.05
CA PRO A 414 15.81 -25.30 29.27
C PRO A 414 15.01 -26.14 30.28
N PRO A 415 14.23 -25.51 31.19
CA PRO A 415 13.45 -26.25 32.17
C PRO A 415 12.57 -27.25 31.43
N LYS A 416 12.74 -28.54 31.72
CA LYS A 416 11.81 -29.54 31.25
C LYS A 416 10.45 -29.17 31.81
N GLU A 417 9.45 -29.01 30.95
CA GLU A 417 8.07 -29.05 31.40
C GLU A 417 7.92 -30.38 32.16
N GLU A 418 7.54 -30.28 33.44
CA GLU A 418 7.31 -31.45 34.29
C GLU A 418 6.22 -32.29 33.64
N GLY A 419 6.62 -33.37 32.97
CA GLY A 419 5.71 -34.22 32.20
C GLY A 419 6.37 -35.20 31.23
N GLU A 420 7.62 -35.00 30.82
CA GLU A 420 8.31 -35.94 29.92
C GLU A 420 9.60 -36.53 30.52
N GLU A 421 9.59 -37.85 30.66
CA GLU A 421 10.72 -38.68 31.09
C GLU A 421 12.00 -38.39 30.28
N SER A 422 13.14 -38.39 30.96
CA SER A 422 14.44 -38.14 30.34
C SER A 422 14.99 -39.34 29.58
N PRO A 423 15.83 -39.12 28.55
CA PRO A 423 16.06 -40.03 27.45
C PRO A 423 17.37 -40.82 27.56
N GLU A 424 17.28 -42.14 27.57
CA GLU A 424 18.42 -42.97 27.15
C GLU A 424 18.34 -43.23 25.64
N SER A 425 19.39 -42.77 24.95
CA SER A 425 19.81 -43.09 23.58
C SER A 425 19.73 -41.95 22.54
N ILE A 426 20.50 -40.90 22.82
CA ILE A 426 21.10 -40.04 21.80
C ILE A 426 22.05 -40.90 20.93
N LYS A 427 21.50 -41.55 19.90
CA LYS A 427 22.29 -42.12 18.79
C LYS A 427 21.54 -42.20 17.44
N GLY A 428 20.33 -41.64 17.34
CA GLY A 428 19.48 -41.76 16.15
C GLY A 428 19.19 -40.46 15.38
N LEU A 429 19.74 -39.30 15.80
CA LEU A 429 19.39 -38.00 15.20
C LEU A 429 19.80 -37.85 13.73
N GLY A 430 20.81 -38.59 13.27
CA GLY A 430 21.17 -38.67 11.85
C GLY A 430 20.21 -39.54 11.00
N GLU A 431 19.53 -40.50 11.62
CA GLU A 431 18.57 -41.39 10.93
C GLU A 431 17.14 -40.86 10.95
N ALA A 432 16.78 -40.06 11.95
CA ALA A 432 15.46 -39.44 12.07
C ALA A 432 15.20 -38.38 10.98
N LEU A 433 16.23 -37.60 10.62
CA LEU A 433 16.15 -36.60 9.54
C LEU A 433 15.88 -37.21 8.15
N ASN A 434 16.32 -38.46 7.92
CA ASN A 434 16.08 -39.17 6.66
C ASN A 434 14.70 -39.85 6.59
N ARG A 435 14.04 -40.09 7.73
CA ARG A 435 12.70 -40.69 7.77
C ARG A 435 11.56 -39.66 7.71
N MET A 436 11.83 -38.40 8.05
CA MET A 436 10.81 -37.33 7.97
C MET A 436 10.37 -36.96 6.54
N PHE A 437 11.05 -37.45 5.49
CA PHE A 437 10.62 -37.25 4.10
C PHE A 437 9.59 -38.27 3.58
N HIS A 438 9.20 -39.30 4.33
CA HIS A 438 8.20 -40.29 3.86
C HIS A 438 7.16 -40.72 4.91
N ARG A 439 5.91 -40.31 4.64
CA ARG A 439 4.60 -40.92 5.03
C ARG A 439 4.32 -41.26 6.51
N GLY A 440 3.36 -40.53 7.09
CA GLY A 440 1.95 -40.96 7.21
C GLY A 440 1.53 -41.96 8.31
N LYS A 441 0.53 -41.51 9.10
CA LYS A 441 -0.57 -42.22 9.80
C LYS A 441 -0.50 -42.43 11.34
N THR A 442 -1.52 -41.84 11.99
CA THR A 442 -2.44 -42.34 13.04
C THR A 442 -1.91 -42.88 14.36
N THR A 443 -2.43 -42.32 15.46
CA THR A 443 -3.20 -43.05 16.50
C THR A 443 -3.96 -42.06 17.38
N ALA A 444 -5.22 -42.40 17.66
CA ALA A 444 -6.14 -41.69 18.54
C ALA A 444 -6.19 -42.44 19.88
N GLU A 445 -6.32 -41.72 20.99
CA GLU A 445 -6.82 -42.27 22.25
C GLU A 445 -7.86 -41.33 22.87
N THR A 446 -8.98 -41.96 23.19
CA THR A 446 -10.21 -41.43 23.76
C THR A 446 -10.09 -41.31 25.28
N ASN A 447 -10.70 -40.28 25.87
CA ASN A 447 -11.26 -40.45 27.22
C ASN A 447 -12.53 -39.61 27.43
N SER A 448 -13.57 -40.34 27.75
CA SER A 448 -14.94 -39.92 28.04
C SER A 448 -15.12 -39.49 29.49
N GLY A 449 -15.99 -38.50 29.75
CA GLY A 449 -16.78 -38.50 30.98
C GLY A 449 -17.02 -37.17 31.69
N SER A 450 -18.27 -36.70 31.55
CA SER A 450 -19.06 -35.93 32.52
C SER A 450 -18.93 -34.40 32.60
N PHE A 451 -20.11 -33.78 32.53
CA PHE A 451 -20.41 -32.36 32.54
C PHE A 451 -20.23 -31.72 33.93
N ALA A 452 -19.49 -30.62 33.98
CA ALA A 452 -19.61 -29.53 34.96
C ALA A 452 -19.13 -28.21 34.31
N PRO A 453 -19.64 -27.04 34.71
CA PRO A 453 -19.54 -25.81 33.92
C PRO A 453 -18.13 -25.20 34.05
N PHE A 454 -17.39 -25.15 32.94
CA PHE A 454 -16.08 -24.49 32.93
C PHE A 454 -16.24 -22.98 32.83
N SER A 455 -15.82 -22.28 33.87
CA SER A 455 -15.47 -20.87 33.84
C SER A 455 -14.12 -20.70 33.15
N PHE A 456 -14.08 -19.95 32.06
CA PHE A 456 -12.83 -19.37 31.57
C PHE A 456 -12.75 -17.93 32.06
N SER A 457 -11.96 -17.72 33.10
CA SER A 457 -11.35 -16.43 33.37
C SER A 457 -9.87 -16.59 33.07
N ASP A 458 -9.44 -16.09 31.91
CA ASP A 458 -8.10 -15.58 31.67
C ASP A 458 -8.08 -14.79 30.35
N GLY A 459 -7.89 -13.46 30.47
CA GLY A 459 -7.17 -12.63 29.49
C GLY A 459 -7.79 -12.31 28.12
N HIS A 460 -8.46 -11.15 28.05
CA HIS A 460 -8.68 -10.29 26.86
C HIS A 460 -9.63 -10.79 25.75
N GLY A 461 -10.78 -10.11 25.62
CA GLY A 461 -11.90 -10.46 24.74
C GLY A 461 -11.59 -10.43 23.25
N ASN A 462 -11.22 -11.58 22.69
CA ASN A 462 -10.80 -11.71 21.30
C ASN A 462 -11.22 -13.03 20.64
N SER A 463 -12.07 -13.84 21.28
CA SER A 463 -12.55 -15.10 20.70
C SER A 463 -13.74 -14.87 19.76
N THR A 464 -13.87 -15.69 18.70
CA THR A 464 -15.02 -15.66 17.77
C THR A 464 -16.34 -15.81 18.53
N LEU A 465 -16.37 -16.61 19.61
CA LEU A 465 -17.56 -16.80 20.44
C LEU A 465 -17.99 -15.51 21.18
N GLU A 466 -17.04 -14.72 21.67
CA GLU A 466 -17.33 -13.41 22.27
C GLU A 466 -17.84 -12.43 21.20
N ARG A 467 -17.22 -12.41 20.02
CA ARG A 467 -17.68 -11.55 18.89
C ARG A 467 -19.09 -11.92 18.43
N ILE A 468 -19.44 -13.20 18.40
CA ILE A 468 -20.80 -13.68 18.14
C ILE A 468 -21.75 -13.18 19.23
N ARG A 469 -21.36 -13.31 20.51
CA ARG A 469 -22.17 -12.85 21.64
C ARG A 469 -22.44 -11.35 21.54
N GLU A 470 -21.40 -10.55 21.32
CA GLU A 470 -21.53 -9.10 21.16
C GLU A 470 -22.41 -8.74 19.96
N GLY A 471 -22.22 -9.41 18.82
CA GLY A 471 -23.03 -9.20 17.63
C GLY A 471 -24.52 -9.47 17.90
N LEU A 472 -24.82 -10.58 18.58
CA LEU A 472 -26.20 -10.94 18.97
C LEU A 472 -26.82 -9.95 19.96
N GLU A 473 -26.04 -9.37 20.87
CA GLU A 473 -26.49 -8.38 21.85
C GLU A 473 -26.74 -7.01 21.19
N LYS A 474 -25.88 -6.59 20.24
CA LYS A 474 -25.99 -5.33 19.48
C LYS A 474 -27.07 -5.38 18.39
N SER A 475 -27.48 -6.56 17.96
CA SER A 475 -28.45 -6.73 16.88
C SER A 475 -29.88 -6.44 17.32
N ASP A 476 -30.60 -5.68 16.49
CA ASP A 476 -32.03 -5.43 16.61
C ASP A 476 -32.80 -6.70 16.16
N ILE A 477 -32.86 -7.73 17.00
CA ILE A 477 -33.55 -9.00 16.76
C ILE A 477 -34.34 -9.42 18.02
N SER A 478 -35.42 -10.18 17.84
CA SER A 478 -36.23 -10.66 18.97
C SER A 478 -35.44 -11.61 19.87
N LYS A 479 -35.84 -11.74 21.14
CA LYS A 479 -35.20 -12.66 22.10
C LYS A 479 -35.21 -14.11 21.59
N GLN A 480 -36.33 -14.55 21.01
CA GLN A 480 -36.48 -15.89 20.44
C GLN A 480 -35.52 -16.12 19.26
N GLN A 481 -35.34 -15.13 18.38
CA GLN A 481 -34.37 -15.20 17.29
C GLN A 481 -32.93 -15.22 17.83
N ARG A 482 -32.62 -14.41 18.84
CA ARG A 482 -31.29 -14.37 19.46
C ARG A 482 -30.90 -15.73 20.06
N ASP A 483 -31.82 -16.39 20.74
CA ASP A 483 -31.60 -17.71 21.35
C ASP A 483 -31.43 -18.79 20.26
N LEU A 484 -32.26 -18.75 19.21
CA LEU A 484 -32.12 -19.64 18.05
C LEU A 484 -30.77 -19.46 17.36
N TYR A 485 -30.39 -18.22 17.03
CA TYR A 485 -29.15 -17.92 16.31
C TYR A 485 -27.93 -18.35 17.12
N ARG A 486 -27.93 -18.07 18.44
CA ARG A 486 -26.90 -18.54 19.35
C ARG A 486 -26.77 -20.08 19.33
N ALA A 487 -27.88 -20.79 19.43
CA ALA A 487 -27.89 -22.25 19.44
C ALA A 487 -27.36 -22.85 18.13
N ARG A 488 -27.76 -22.29 16.98
CA ARG A 488 -27.33 -22.78 15.66
C ARG A 488 -25.86 -22.47 15.38
N MET A 489 -25.39 -21.29 15.77
CA MET A 489 -23.97 -20.91 15.64
C MET A 489 -23.08 -21.83 16.49
N HIS A 490 -23.48 -22.10 17.73
CA HIS A 490 -22.78 -23.04 18.59
C HIS A 490 -22.76 -24.46 18.01
N GLU A 491 -23.90 -24.94 17.47
CA GLU A 491 -23.95 -26.25 16.81
C GLU A 491 -22.94 -26.36 15.67
N VAL A 492 -22.92 -25.38 14.76
CA VAL A 492 -22.00 -25.37 13.60
C VAL A 492 -20.54 -25.30 14.05
N MET A 493 -20.22 -24.39 14.98
CA MET A 493 -18.84 -24.24 15.48
C MET A 493 -18.35 -25.47 16.25
N SER A 494 -19.23 -26.19 16.94
CA SER A 494 -18.86 -27.41 17.67
C SER A 494 -18.35 -28.53 16.74
N LYS A 495 -18.82 -28.53 15.49
CA LYS A 495 -18.42 -29.48 14.44
C LYS A 495 -17.16 -29.04 13.68
N MET A 496 -16.66 -27.82 13.90
CA MET A 496 -15.46 -27.31 13.23
C MET A 496 -14.18 -27.77 13.94
N PRO A 497 -13.14 -28.22 13.19
CA PRO A 497 -11.86 -28.59 13.77
C PRO A 497 -11.12 -27.36 14.36
N PRO A 498 -10.12 -27.57 15.23
CA PRO A 498 -9.39 -26.47 15.88
C PRO A 498 -8.82 -25.44 14.90
N GLU A 499 -8.26 -25.89 13.77
CA GLU A 499 -7.68 -24.97 12.78
C GLU A 499 -8.74 -24.12 12.07
N ALA A 500 -9.93 -24.67 11.81
CA ALA A 500 -11.05 -23.89 11.28
C ALA A 500 -11.49 -22.78 12.25
N ARG A 501 -11.56 -23.09 13.56
CA ARG A 501 -11.89 -22.08 14.60
C ARG A 501 -10.80 -21.02 14.71
N ARG A 502 -9.53 -21.41 14.64
CA ARG A 502 -8.40 -20.48 14.61
C ARG A 502 -8.47 -19.53 13.41
N LEU A 503 -8.82 -20.03 12.23
CA LEU A 503 -9.01 -19.19 11.05
C LEU A 503 -10.18 -18.21 11.23
N LEU A 504 -11.26 -18.60 11.91
CA LEU A 504 -12.33 -17.67 12.29
C LEU A 504 -11.83 -16.59 13.25
N ASP A 505 -11.08 -16.97 14.29
CA ASP A 505 -10.52 -16.02 15.25
C ASP A 505 -9.58 -15.00 14.59
N MET A 506 -8.82 -15.45 13.58
CA MET A 506 -7.92 -14.62 12.80
C MET A 506 -8.64 -13.71 11.80
N ASN A 507 -9.67 -14.24 11.11
CA ASN A 507 -10.23 -13.58 9.93
C ASN A 507 -11.55 -12.85 10.19
N VAL A 508 -12.27 -13.12 11.29
CA VAL A 508 -13.58 -12.52 11.58
C VAL A 508 -13.50 -11.57 12.76
N LYS A 509 -13.71 -10.27 12.53
CA LYS A 509 -13.67 -9.23 13.56
C LYS A 509 -15.04 -8.85 14.11
N GLU A 510 -16.09 -9.04 13.34
CA GLU A 510 -17.45 -8.65 13.74
C GLU A 510 -18.50 -9.59 13.15
N PHE A 511 -19.61 -9.80 13.88
CA PHE A 511 -20.81 -10.48 13.41
C PHE A 511 -22.00 -9.51 13.44
N LYS A 512 -22.71 -9.39 12.33
CA LYS A 512 -23.95 -8.61 12.22
C LYS A 512 -25.12 -9.53 11.91
N PHE A 513 -26.12 -9.53 12.80
CA PHE A 513 -27.32 -10.36 12.65
C PHE A 513 -28.51 -9.54 12.21
N TYR A 514 -29.24 -10.04 11.21
CA TYR A 514 -30.38 -9.36 10.62
C TYR A 514 -31.70 -10.05 10.98
N LYS A 515 -32.79 -9.26 11.00
CA LYS A 515 -34.15 -9.74 11.31
C LYS A 515 -34.70 -10.71 10.27
N SER A 516 -34.38 -10.48 8.99
CA SER A 516 -34.82 -11.30 7.86
C SER A 516 -33.90 -11.11 6.64
N LEU A 517 -34.01 -12.02 5.67
CA LEU A 517 -33.37 -11.93 4.36
C LEU A 517 -33.59 -10.59 3.66
N GLU A 518 -34.76 -9.96 3.83
CA GLU A 518 -35.07 -8.65 3.24
C GLU A 518 -34.22 -7.53 3.85
N HIS A 519 -33.98 -7.57 5.17
CA HIS A 519 -33.13 -6.59 5.85
C HIS A 519 -31.66 -6.78 5.48
N LEU A 520 -31.22 -8.03 5.35
CA LEU A 520 -29.87 -8.34 4.87
C LEU A 520 -29.69 -7.92 3.41
N GLY A 521 -30.66 -8.24 2.54
CA GLY A 521 -30.66 -7.83 1.13
C GLY A 521 -30.65 -6.31 0.96
N ALA A 522 -31.45 -5.58 1.75
CA ALA A 522 -31.48 -4.12 1.76
C ALA A 522 -30.12 -3.51 2.15
N ALA A 523 -29.40 -4.12 3.11
CA ALA A 523 -28.07 -3.66 3.52
C ALA A 523 -27.01 -3.77 2.41
N PHE A 524 -27.21 -4.66 1.43
CA PHE A 524 -26.29 -4.92 0.33
C PHE A 524 -26.85 -4.56 -1.06
N ASN A 525 -28.02 -3.92 -1.12
CA ASN A 525 -28.75 -3.61 -2.36
C ASN A 525 -28.92 -4.85 -3.28
N LYS A 526 -29.34 -5.98 -2.71
CA LYS A 526 -29.56 -7.26 -3.42
C LYS A 526 -30.92 -7.85 -3.04
N ASP A 527 -31.67 -8.32 -4.04
CA ASP A 527 -33.00 -8.92 -3.85
C ASP A 527 -32.99 -10.23 -3.04
N LYS A 528 -31.90 -10.99 -3.08
CA LYS A 528 -31.72 -12.25 -2.32
C LYS A 528 -30.26 -12.40 -1.89
N LEU A 529 -30.00 -12.17 -0.60
CA LEU A 529 -28.71 -12.43 0.04
C LEU A 529 -28.97 -13.23 1.31
N TYR A 530 -28.38 -14.43 1.39
CA TYR A 530 -28.57 -15.36 2.52
C TYR A 530 -27.50 -15.21 3.60
N GLY A 531 -26.40 -14.54 3.24
CA GLY A 531 -25.27 -14.23 4.08
C GLY A 531 -24.24 -13.47 3.23
N ALA A 532 -23.33 -12.77 3.90
CA ALA A 532 -22.14 -12.22 3.24
C ALA A 532 -20.99 -12.14 4.23
N TYR A 533 -19.85 -12.70 3.83
CA TYR A 533 -18.57 -12.37 4.40
C TYR A 533 -17.96 -11.16 3.67
N ASP A 534 -17.98 -9.98 4.30
CA ASP A 534 -17.43 -8.73 3.76
C ASP A 534 -16.35 -8.18 4.69
N LYS A 535 -15.11 -8.08 4.20
CA LYS A 535 -13.99 -7.40 4.88
C LYS A 535 -13.87 -7.72 6.38
N GLU A 536 -13.81 -9.01 6.72
CA GLU A 536 -13.68 -9.53 8.11
C GLU A 536 -14.98 -9.44 8.94
N ILE A 537 -16.10 -9.05 8.33
CA ILE A 537 -17.42 -9.01 8.97
C ILE A 537 -18.30 -10.12 8.38
N ILE A 538 -18.92 -10.91 9.25
CA ILE A 538 -19.94 -11.89 8.83
C ILE A 538 -21.32 -11.26 9.03
N HIS A 539 -22.00 -11.02 7.91
CA HIS A 539 -23.38 -10.58 7.85
C HIS A 539 -24.27 -11.80 7.64
N VAL A 540 -25.10 -12.13 8.61
CA VAL A 540 -25.93 -13.34 8.54
C VAL A 540 -27.36 -13.09 8.98
N ASP A 541 -28.26 -13.83 8.35
CA ASP A 541 -29.65 -13.93 8.78
C ASP A 541 -29.96 -15.36 9.22
N GLY A 542 -31.09 -15.54 9.89
CA GLY A 542 -31.49 -16.84 10.40
C GLY A 542 -32.03 -17.82 9.37
N GLY A 543 -32.26 -17.44 8.11
CA GLY A 543 -33.18 -18.19 7.26
C GLY A 543 -34.60 -18.28 7.84
N LYS A 544 -35.47 -19.10 7.24
CA LYS A 544 -36.87 -19.25 7.69
C LYS A 544 -37.07 -20.39 8.69
N THR A 545 -36.12 -21.32 8.75
CA THR A 545 -36.15 -22.52 9.60
C THR A 545 -34.82 -22.71 10.34
N PRO A 546 -34.79 -23.38 11.50
CA PRO A 546 -33.55 -23.68 12.23
C PRO A 546 -32.49 -24.40 11.38
N GLU A 547 -32.92 -25.29 10.50
CA GLU A 547 -32.03 -26.02 9.58
C GLU A 547 -31.41 -25.09 8.54
N GLU A 548 -32.19 -24.15 7.99
CA GLU A 548 -31.67 -23.12 7.09
C GLU A 548 -30.72 -22.15 7.80
N THR A 549 -30.97 -21.85 9.08
CA THR A 549 -30.06 -21.03 9.90
C THR A 549 -28.67 -21.66 9.98
N ALA A 550 -28.61 -22.95 10.39
CA ALA A 550 -27.35 -23.65 10.55
C ALA A 550 -26.60 -23.76 9.21
N LYS A 551 -27.34 -23.98 8.13
CA LYS A 551 -26.82 -23.99 6.76
C LYS A 551 -26.15 -22.67 6.39
N HIS A 552 -26.85 -21.54 6.52
CA HIS A 552 -26.30 -20.24 6.14
C HIS A 552 -25.08 -19.89 6.99
N TYR A 553 -25.10 -20.20 8.29
CA TYR A 553 -23.95 -19.94 9.16
C TYR A 553 -22.74 -20.77 8.76
N ALA A 554 -22.91 -22.07 8.50
CA ALA A 554 -21.81 -22.92 8.05
C ALA A 554 -21.22 -22.44 6.71
N HIS A 555 -22.07 -21.97 5.79
CA HIS A 555 -21.64 -21.40 4.52
C HIS A 555 -20.78 -20.15 4.72
N GLU A 556 -21.29 -19.14 5.43
CA GLU A 556 -20.59 -17.85 5.61
C GLU A 556 -19.33 -17.96 6.47
N LEU A 557 -19.36 -18.79 7.53
CA LEU A 557 -18.16 -19.06 8.33
C LEU A 557 -17.05 -19.70 7.48
N THR A 558 -17.42 -20.54 6.51
CA THR A 558 -16.44 -21.20 5.65
C THR A 558 -15.77 -20.23 4.67
N HIS A 559 -16.47 -19.18 4.21
CA HIS A 559 -15.85 -18.09 3.46
C HIS A 559 -14.75 -17.39 4.26
N ALA A 560 -14.95 -17.23 5.57
CA ALA A 560 -13.94 -16.59 6.40
C ALA A 560 -12.62 -17.38 6.47
N PHE A 561 -12.59 -18.69 6.19
CA PHE A 561 -11.36 -19.48 6.25
C PHE A 561 -10.30 -19.02 5.25
N HIS A 562 -10.71 -18.59 4.05
CA HIS A 562 -9.79 -18.12 3.03
C HIS A 562 -9.34 -16.67 3.24
N GLY A 563 -9.82 -16.01 4.30
CA GLY A 563 -9.46 -14.67 4.69
C GLY A 563 -9.92 -13.60 3.68
N ARG A 564 -9.66 -12.33 4.03
CA ARG A 564 -10.04 -11.15 3.23
C ARG A 564 -9.52 -11.18 1.79
N TYR A 565 -8.38 -11.81 1.58
CA TYR A 565 -7.68 -11.84 0.30
C TYR A 565 -7.89 -13.12 -0.51
N GLY A 566 -8.64 -14.09 0.01
CA GLY A 566 -8.90 -15.34 -0.70
C GLY A 566 -7.64 -16.18 -0.96
N THR A 567 -6.57 -16.05 -0.18
CA THR A 567 -5.27 -16.68 -0.50
C THR A 567 -5.34 -18.21 -0.60
N LEU A 568 -6.24 -18.84 0.16
CA LEU A 568 -6.50 -20.29 0.08
C LEU A 568 -7.27 -20.68 -1.18
N ILE A 569 -8.24 -19.87 -1.61
CA ILE A 569 -9.03 -20.12 -2.83
C ILE A 569 -8.28 -19.69 -4.10
N ASP A 570 -7.32 -18.77 -4.00
CA ASP A 570 -6.49 -18.36 -5.13
C ASP A 570 -5.33 -19.32 -5.40
N ASN A 571 -5.12 -20.31 -4.54
CA ASN A 571 -4.09 -21.32 -4.70
C ASN A 571 -4.36 -22.21 -5.94
N GLU A 572 -3.34 -22.40 -6.78
CA GLU A 572 -3.48 -23.23 -7.99
C GLU A 572 -3.90 -24.68 -7.71
N LYS A 573 -3.53 -25.25 -6.56
CA LYS A 573 -3.99 -26.61 -6.18
C LYS A 573 -5.48 -26.64 -5.88
N TRP A 574 -6.02 -25.57 -5.28
CA TRP A 574 -7.45 -25.43 -5.06
C TRP A 574 -8.20 -25.20 -6.38
N LYS A 575 -7.74 -24.25 -7.21
CA LYS A 575 -8.34 -23.96 -8.51
C LYS A 575 -8.35 -25.19 -9.42
N GLU A 576 -7.31 -26.02 -9.39
CA GLU A 576 -7.28 -27.29 -10.12
C GLU A 576 -8.30 -28.29 -9.58
N ALA A 577 -8.43 -28.43 -8.25
CA ALA A 577 -9.44 -29.28 -7.63
C ALA A 577 -10.86 -28.84 -8.02
N TRP A 578 -11.16 -27.54 -7.90
CA TRP A 578 -12.43 -26.95 -8.32
C TRP A 578 -12.75 -27.21 -9.80
N ARG A 579 -11.82 -26.89 -10.71
CA ARG A 579 -11.99 -27.09 -12.17
C ARG A 579 -12.29 -28.54 -12.55
N ARG A 580 -11.75 -29.52 -11.81
CA ARG A 580 -11.95 -30.95 -12.08
C ARG A 580 -13.16 -31.56 -11.40
N GLU A 581 -13.52 -31.08 -10.21
CA GLU A 581 -14.48 -31.75 -9.34
C GLU A 581 -15.85 -31.07 -9.33
N ALA A 582 -15.91 -29.73 -9.35
CA ALA A 582 -17.17 -29.00 -9.31
C ALA A 582 -18.12 -29.35 -10.48
N PRO A 583 -17.66 -29.51 -11.74
CA PRO A 583 -18.54 -29.89 -12.86
C PRO A 583 -19.07 -31.34 -12.77
N ARG A 584 -18.46 -32.20 -11.96
CA ARG A 584 -18.83 -33.62 -11.84
C ARG A 584 -19.97 -33.86 -10.85
N LEU A 585 -20.21 -32.90 -9.94
CA LEU A 585 -21.24 -33.03 -8.93
C LEU A 585 -22.63 -32.80 -9.54
N ARG A 586 -23.45 -33.86 -9.51
CA ARG A 586 -24.85 -33.78 -9.93
C ARG A 586 -25.68 -33.13 -8.81
N ASN A 587 -26.58 -32.23 -9.18
CA ASN A 587 -27.49 -31.52 -8.26
C ASN A 587 -26.85 -30.47 -7.34
N CYS A 588 -25.69 -29.91 -7.70
CA CYS A 588 -25.13 -28.74 -7.01
C CYS A 588 -25.67 -27.41 -7.59
N PRO A 589 -25.75 -26.32 -6.80
CA PRO A 589 -26.11 -25.01 -7.29
C PRO A 589 -25.22 -24.56 -8.47
N PRO A 590 -25.76 -23.92 -9.53
CA PRO A 590 -24.97 -23.48 -10.67
C PRO A 590 -23.79 -22.56 -10.30
N ILE A 591 -23.93 -21.79 -9.22
CA ILE A 591 -22.89 -20.87 -8.76
C ILE A 591 -21.59 -21.59 -8.35
N TRP A 592 -21.68 -22.84 -7.86
CA TRP A 592 -20.51 -23.64 -7.50
C TRP A 592 -19.64 -24.01 -8.70
N GLN A 593 -20.22 -24.05 -9.91
CA GLN A 593 -19.47 -24.30 -11.14
C GLN A 593 -18.81 -23.04 -11.70
N ASN A 594 -19.29 -21.86 -11.30
CA ASN A 594 -18.85 -20.57 -11.82
C ASN A 594 -17.90 -19.84 -10.86
N ASP A 595 -17.92 -20.17 -9.57
CA ASP A 595 -17.12 -19.51 -8.54
C ASP A 595 -16.43 -20.52 -7.60
N PRO A 596 -15.08 -20.52 -7.54
CA PRO A 596 -14.32 -21.39 -6.64
C PRO A 596 -14.52 -21.08 -5.15
N ALA A 597 -14.89 -19.85 -4.78
CA ALA A 597 -15.17 -19.46 -3.41
C ALA A 597 -16.52 -20.00 -2.93
N GLU A 598 -17.53 -19.95 -3.80
CA GLU A 598 -18.87 -20.50 -3.53
C GLU A 598 -18.82 -22.03 -3.46
N PHE A 599 -17.98 -22.66 -4.28
CA PHE A 599 -17.71 -24.09 -4.16
C PHE A 599 -17.04 -24.44 -2.83
N TRP A 600 -16.06 -23.63 -2.39
CA TRP A 600 -15.38 -23.77 -1.10
C TRP A 600 -16.36 -23.68 0.07
N ALA A 601 -17.14 -22.60 0.14
CA ALA A 601 -18.12 -22.38 1.19
C ALA A 601 -19.23 -23.45 1.18
N GLY A 602 -19.64 -23.87 -0.01
CA GLY A 602 -20.59 -24.96 -0.21
C GLY A 602 -20.16 -26.30 0.38
N LEU A 603 -18.87 -26.65 0.28
CA LEU A 603 -18.34 -27.87 0.91
C LEU A 603 -18.37 -27.78 2.44
N GLY A 604 -18.02 -26.61 3.00
CA GLY A 604 -18.07 -26.40 4.45
C GLY A 604 -19.50 -26.38 4.99
N GLU A 605 -20.45 -25.79 4.25
CA GLU A 605 -21.88 -25.89 4.54
C GLU A 605 -22.28 -27.35 4.76
N HIS A 606 -21.96 -28.24 3.81
CA HIS A 606 -22.36 -29.64 3.86
C HIS A 606 -21.62 -30.41 4.97
N LEU A 607 -20.32 -30.16 5.11
CA LEU A 607 -19.45 -30.86 6.06
C LEU A 607 -19.78 -30.51 7.52
N TYR A 608 -19.97 -29.23 7.85
CA TYR A 608 -20.21 -28.80 9.22
C TYR A 608 -21.69 -28.84 9.64
N THR A 609 -22.60 -29.09 8.71
CA THR A 609 -24.02 -29.37 9.06
C THR A 609 -24.36 -30.85 8.99
N GLY A 610 -23.56 -31.68 8.29
CA GLY A 610 -23.86 -33.09 8.02
C GLY A 610 -25.02 -33.27 7.01
N ARG A 611 -25.34 -32.22 6.25
CA ARG A 611 -26.49 -32.19 5.35
C ARG A 611 -26.38 -33.27 4.28
N HIS A 612 -27.51 -33.89 3.96
CA HIS A 612 -27.58 -34.99 2.98
C HIS A 612 -26.70 -36.21 3.35
N GLY A 613 -26.26 -36.35 4.60
CA GLY A 613 -25.31 -37.38 5.02
C GLY A 613 -23.92 -37.16 4.42
N PHE A 614 -23.48 -35.90 4.34
CA PHE A 614 -22.15 -35.53 3.86
C PHE A 614 -21.13 -35.63 5.00
N THR A 615 -20.48 -36.78 5.08
CA THR A 615 -19.41 -37.08 6.06
C THR A 615 -18.02 -36.84 5.44
N PRO A 616 -16.93 -36.80 6.24
CA PRO A 616 -15.57 -36.72 5.71
C PRO A 616 -15.25 -37.81 4.66
N GLU A 617 -15.81 -39.01 4.79
CA GLU A 617 -15.62 -40.16 3.89
C GLU A 617 -16.33 -39.88 2.56
N ARG A 618 -17.56 -39.34 2.66
CA ARG A 618 -18.32 -38.95 1.48
C ARG A 618 -17.65 -37.78 0.75
N PHE A 619 -17.10 -36.81 1.49
CA PHE A 619 -16.30 -35.72 0.92
C PHE A 619 -15.07 -36.27 0.19
N ARG A 620 -14.31 -37.19 0.82
CA ARG A 620 -13.16 -37.85 0.20
C ARG A 620 -13.54 -38.62 -1.08
N SER A 621 -14.71 -39.24 -1.11
CA SER A 621 -15.20 -40.01 -2.27
C SER A 621 -15.65 -39.12 -3.43
N LEU A 622 -16.33 -38.01 -3.15
CA LEU A 622 -16.95 -37.15 -4.16
C LEU A 622 -15.96 -36.11 -4.71
N CYS A 623 -15.08 -35.59 -3.85
CA CYS A 623 -14.13 -34.54 -4.19
C CYS A 623 -12.74 -34.84 -3.58
N PRO A 624 -12.04 -35.90 -4.05
CA PRO A 624 -10.77 -36.34 -3.47
C PRO A 624 -9.65 -35.28 -3.50
N MET A 625 -9.61 -34.41 -4.51
CA MET A 625 -8.61 -33.34 -4.62
C MET A 625 -8.93 -32.19 -3.65
N ALA A 626 -10.19 -31.76 -3.58
CA ALA A 626 -10.63 -30.77 -2.60
C ALA A 626 -10.45 -31.29 -1.17
N TYR A 627 -10.78 -32.55 -0.91
CA TYR A 627 -10.54 -33.22 0.38
C TYR A 627 -9.06 -33.23 0.74
N ALA A 628 -8.17 -33.60 -0.20
CA ALA A 628 -6.73 -33.60 0.06
C ALA A 628 -6.17 -32.20 0.33
N TYR A 629 -6.76 -31.16 -0.28
CA TYR A 629 -6.40 -29.77 -0.01
C TYR A 629 -6.87 -29.34 1.40
N TRP A 630 -8.15 -29.58 1.73
CA TRP A 630 -8.73 -29.26 3.04
C TRP A 630 -8.10 -30.04 4.20
N SER A 631 -7.76 -31.31 3.97
CA SER A 631 -7.09 -32.15 4.97
C SER A 631 -5.70 -31.63 5.32
N LYS A 632 -4.95 -31.09 4.35
CA LYS A 632 -3.64 -30.45 4.61
C LYS A 632 -3.75 -29.16 5.42
N LEU A 633 -4.90 -28.49 5.32
CA LEU A 633 -5.22 -27.28 6.06
C LEU A 633 -5.88 -27.55 7.40
N GLY A 634 -6.07 -28.81 7.80
CA GLY A 634 -6.75 -29.16 9.05
C GLY A 634 -8.24 -28.77 9.09
N LEU A 635 -8.90 -28.63 7.93
CA LEU A 635 -10.30 -28.21 7.81
C LEU A 635 -11.30 -29.37 7.78
N ILE A 636 -10.84 -30.60 7.95
CA ILE A 636 -11.71 -31.78 8.00
C ILE A 636 -11.97 -32.13 9.47
N PRO A 637 -13.24 -32.21 9.92
CA PRO A 637 -13.57 -32.71 11.25
C PRO A 637 -13.04 -34.13 11.43
N GLU A 638 -12.52 -34.44 12.63
CA GLU A 638 -12.21 -35.83 12.99
C GLU A 638 -13.52 -36.61 13.10
N GLU A 639 -13.58 -37.81 12.51
CA GLU A 639 -14.72 -38.70 12.70
C GLU A 639 -14.83 -39.01 14.19
N SER A 640 -15.92 -38.57 14.83
CA SER A 640 -16.33 -39.15 16.11
C SER A 640 -16.63 -40.63 15.85
N GLN A 641 -15.76 -41.52 16.32
CA GLN A 641 -16.06 -42.96 16.42
C GLN A 641 -17.28 -43.20 17.30
#